data_AF-A0A4Q5NP80-F1
#
_entry.id   AF-A0A4Q5NP80-F1
#
_cell.length_a   1.000
_cell.length_b   1.000
_cell.length_c   1.000
_cell.angle_alpha   90.00
_cell.angle_beta   90.00
_cell.angle_gamma   90.00
#
_symmetry.space_group_name_H-M   'P 1'
#
loop_
_entity.id
_entity.type
_entity.pdbx_description
1 polymer ?
#
loop_
_entity_poly.entity_id
_entity_poly.type
_entity_poly.pdbx_seq_one_letter_code
_entity_poly.pdbx_strand_id
1 'polypeptide(L)'
;MKLASPKFLFVLALCPAVAQAAPVVTGKAEVKPISATIESVFERAKGNRAQIELAWKQTPKKQRAGMLFLLANAPDSDLQTLSAAFLRTQVQIAFEARDKSPWKTQISEAVFFNDVLPYASLTEKRDDVRGQLRTLSLPLIVGIKSPSEAALTINRKLFPLVKVKYSTERARPDQSPAESMQSGKASCSGLSILLVDACRSVGIPARVVGTPMWSNGRGNHTWVEVWDGEWKFIGAAEGDDLNKGWFVGDASKANTGKAENAIYATSWGKTGVAFPMVWDQDNQNVGAQNVTLRYAPEPQPVAAEGKTRLLVSIQGADGKRIVVPVTAIDAEGKKLGSGSTRGETADANDFLSFEVPHNSTITLEITQNGQVGRGVVKVGADAEQKVALSAQVPKPAGPDLSQLATRVPVITPKYITPVGKPIPAELETQIRAAAKEFFALPADERARWKAPEVLDSALATNEAAIRAVVWSVYKATEQPDLKKDFEANVARNGQYVSPFAIRTVGEKPKNGWGLVIAMHGGGGTAKEVNDSQWEGMKTHYRDHPELGGYKYMALRAPNDTWNGFYDDYVYPLVANLIRAQVLYGDVDLNRVYIMGYSHGGYGAYAIGPKTPDRFAFVHASAGAVTDGESSSKTLRNTPFTAMVGEFDTAYDRLARNQKFDVGIKELRGDRTDIFPVRVDVMKGFQHGNLPDRDELVEMLPVSRNPVPHELTWEQTDGVVRDFFWLQSEAPGKKREIDATVKDNAVTVTTTGEVKEAAVLLDSRLVDYSKPVTLNVNGKASALDLEPSFATLCDTMARRGDRELAFSVRIPLMP
;
A
#
# COMPACT_ATOMS: atom_id res chain seq x y z
N MET A 1 -23.14 59.96 -21.03
CA MET A 1 -24.40 60.43 -21.65
C MET A 1 -24.81 59.35 -22.66
N LYS A 2 -25.72 58.43 -22.31
CA LYS A 2 -27.12 58.35 -22.83
C LYS A 2 -27.16 58.36 -24.37
N LEU A 3 -27.64 57.35 -25.10
CA LEU A 3 -28.97 56.71 -25.05
C LEU A 3 -29.03 55.41 -25.90
N ALA A 4 -30.14 54.67 -25.71
CA ALA A 4 -30.43 53.32 -26.16
C ALA A 4 -31.19 53.18 -27.51
N SER A 5 -31.13 51.94 -28.03
CA SER A 5 -32.02 51.21 -28.97
C SER A 5 -32.22 51.73 -30.42
N PRO A 6 -32.42 50.79 -31.37
CA PRO A 6 -33.78 50.52 -31.83
C PRO A 6 -34.13 49.02 -32.05
N LYS A 7 -35.46 48.81 -32.10
CA LYS A 7 -36.23 47.59 -32.32
C LYS A 7 -36.17 47.12 -33.78
N PHE A 8 -36.36 45.82 -34.02
CA PHE A 8 -37.15 45.38 -35.19
C PHE A 8 -38.01 44.15 -34.86
N LEU A 9 -39.24 44.24 -35.36
CA LEU A 9 -40.40 43.36 -35.22
C LEU A 9 -40.33 42.26 -36.29
N PHE A 10 -40.76 41.02 -36.00
CA PHE A 10 -41.28 40.12 -37.04
C PHE A 10 -42.45 39.28 -36.52
N VAL A 11 -43.45 39.18 -37.39
CA VAL A 11 -44.81 38.65 -37.17
C VAL A 11 -44.87 37.14 -37.44
N LEU A 12 -45.72 36.45 -36.67
CA LEU A 12 -46.10 35.04 -36.77
C LEU A 12 -46.76 34.66 -38.11
N ALA A 13 -46.46 33.44 -38.57
CA ALA A 13 -47.40 32.60 -39.32
C ALA A 13 -47.28 31.14 -38.86
N LEU A 14 -48.41 30.54 -38.49
CA LEU A 14 -48.59 29.18 -37.97
C LEU A 14 -48.56 28.12 -39.07
N CYS A 15 -47.97 26.95 -38.78
CA CYS A 15 -48.32 25.67 -39.39
C CYS A 15 -48.12 24.55 -38.34
N PRO A 16 -49.08 23.61 -38.14
CA PRO A 16 -49.07 22.68 -37.01
C PRO A 16 -48.28 21.41 -37.36
N ALA A 17 -47.25 21.09 -36.58
CA ALA A 17 -46.60 19.78 -36.63
C ALA A 17 -47.35 18.83 -35.68
N VAL A 18 -48.14 17.93 -36.26
CA VAL A 18 -48.71 16.76 -35.59
C VAL A 18 -47.56 15.83 -35.24
N ALA A 19 -47.17 15.80 -33.96
CA ALA A 19 -46.27 14.78 -33.44
C ALA A 19 -47.05 13.46 -33.33
N GLN A 20 -46.79 12.53 -34.25
CA GLN A 20 -47.18 11.14 -34.08
C GLN A 20 -46.45 10.57 -32.86
N ALA A 21 -47.19 10.35 -31.78
CA ALA A 21 -46.75 9.52 -30.67
C ALA A 21 -46.50 8.09 -31.18
N ALA A 22 -45.28 7.59 -31.00
CA ALA A 22 -44.98 6.18 -31.21
C ALA A 22 -45.80 5.32 -30.22
N PRO A 23 -46.35 4.18 -30.64
CA PRO A 23 -47.23 3.38 -29.79
C PRO A 23 -46.43 2.74 -28.66
N VAL A 24 -46.94 2.86 -27.43
CA VAL A 24 -46.46 2.12 -26.25
C VAL A 24 -46.76 0.64 -26.49
N VAL A 25 -45.72 -0.17 -26.71
CA VAL A 25 -45.86 -1.64 -26.83
C VAL A 25 -46.00 -2.23 -25.43
N THR A 26 -47.24 -2.42 -24.97
CA THR A 26 -47.58 -3.15 -23.73
C THR A 26 -47.66 -4.67 -23.96
N GLY A 27 -46.72 -5.25 -24.70
CA GLY A 27 -46.72 -6.67 -25.04
C GLY A 27 -45.79 -7.49 -24.15
N LYS A 28 -46.31 -8.55 -23.50
CA LYS A 28 -45.47 -9.65 -23.00
C LYS A 28 -44.67 -10.18 -24.20
N ALA A 29 -43.36 -9.96 -24.22
CA ALA A 29 -42.49 -10.47 -25.28
C ALA A 29 -42.42 -12.00 -25.14
N GLU A 30 -43.30 -12.71 -25.84
CA GLU A 30 -43.17 -14.15 -26.03
C GLU A 30 -41.92 -14.42 -26.87
N VAL A 31 -41.14 -15.43 -26.47
CA VAL A 31 -40.05 -15.98 -27.28
C VAL A 31 -40.66 -16.40 -28.62
N LYS A 32 -40.33 -15.70 -29.71
CA LYS A 32 -40.85 -16.06 -31.04
C LYS A 32 -40.48 -17.52 -31.33
N PRO A 33 -41.45 -18.39 -31.68
CA PRO A 33 -41.13 -19.75 -32.12
C PRO A 33 -40.21 -19.66 -33.32
N ILE A 34 -39.05 -20.30 -33.22
CA ILE A 34 -38.02 -20.24 -34.23
C ILE A 34 -38.48 -21.02 -35.46
N SER A 35 -38.65 -20.32 -36.59
CA SER A 35 -38.83 -20.93 -37.91
C SER A 35 -37.48 -21.25 -38.59
N ALA A 36 -36.40 -21.39 -37.82
CA ALA A 36 -35.07 -21.70 -38.35
C ALA A 36 -34.91 -23.21 -38.57
N THR A 37 -34.50 -23.58 -39.78
CA THR A 37 -34.14 -24.94 -40.14
C THR A 37 -32.66 -25.19 -39.81
N ILE A 38 -32.28 -26.46 -39.62
CA ILE A 38 -30.88 -26.82 -39.38
C ILE A 38 -29.99 -26.42 -40.57
N GLU A 39 -30.54 -26.40 -41.79
CA GLU A 39 -29.87 -25.92 -43.00
C GLU A 39 -29.47 -24.45 -42.86
N SER A 40 -30.33 -23.58 -42.33
CA SER A 40 -30.00 -22.17 -42.09
C SER A 40 -28.85 -21.98 -41.09
N VAL A 41 -28.70 -22.90 -40.14
CA VAL A 41 -27.57 -22.91 -39.18
C VAL A 41 -26.26 -23.29 -39.90
N PHE A 42 -26.30 -24.28 -40.79
CA PHE A 42 -25.13 -24.73 -41.53
C PHE A 42 -24.55 -23.64 -42.45
N GLU A 43 -25.41 -22.81 -43.05
CA GLU A 43 -24.95 -21.67 -43.86
C GLU A 43 -24.23 -20.61 -42.99
N ARG A 44 -24.75 -20.31 -41.80
CA ARG A 44 -24.14 -19.35 -40.86
C ARG A 44 -22.79 -19.81 -40.30
N ALA A 45 -22.58 -21.12 -40.23
CA ALA A 45 -21.33 -21.72 -39.73
C ALA A 45 -20.14 -21.52 -40.67
N LYS A 46 -20.37 -21.19 -41.95
CA LYS A 46 -19.33 -20.94 -42.96
C LYS A 46 -18.25 -22.05 -42.95
N GLY A 47 -16.98 -21.70 -42.76
CA GLY A 47 -15.86 -22.64 -42.74
C GLY A 47 -15.92 -23.71 -41.65
N ASN A 48 -16.76 -23.53 -40.62
CA ASN A 48 -16.92 -24.48 -39.51
C ASN A 48 -18.13 -25.41 -39.66
N ARG A 49 -18.80 -25.42 -40.82
CA ARG A 49 -19.98 -26.25 -41.10
C ARG A 49 -19.80 -27.72 -40.71
N ALA A 50 -18.64 -28.32 -40.98
CA ALA A 50 -18.37 -29.72 -40.67
C ALA A 50 -18.48 -30.03 -39.16
N GLN A 51 -18.03 -29.12 -38.28
CA GLN A 51 -18.17 -29.29 -36.83
C GLN A 51 -19.64 -29.18 -36.39
N ILE A 52 -20.40 -28.24 -36.96
CA ILE A 52 -21.82 -28.06 -36.62
C ILE A 52 -22.68 -29.23 -37.11
N GLU A 53 -22.41 -29.74 -38.32
CA GLU A 53 -23.05 -30.96 -38.83
C GLU A 53 -22.73 -32.18 -37.95
N LEU A 54 -21.47 -32.33 -37.52
CA LEU A 54 -21.06 -33.41 -36.64
C LEU A 54 -21.76 -33.34 -35.29
N ALA A 55 -21.85 -32.14 -34.70
CA ALA A 55 -22.58 -31.89 -33.46
C ALA A 55 -24.06 -32.31 -33.59
N TRP A 56 -24.71 -31.88 -34.67
CA TRP A 56 -26.11 -32.21 -34.96
C TRP A 56 -26.35 -33.71 -35.13
N LYS A 57 -25.57 -34.37 -36.01
CA LYS A 57 -25.72 -35.79 -36.34
C LYS A 57 -25.52 -36.67 -35.11
N GLN A 58 -24.51 -36.36 -34.29
CA GLN A 58 -24.14 -37.13 -33.10
C GLN A 58 -24.93 -36.75 -31.84
N THR A 59 -25.82 -35.76 -31.90
CA THR A 59 -26.73 -35.46 -30.78
C THR A 59 -27.85 -36.50 -30.72
N PRO A 60 -28.10 -37.13 -29.55
CA PRO A 60 -29.19 -38.10 -29.37
C PRO A 60 -30.55 -37.54 -29.78
N LYS A 61 -31.44 -38.36 -30.36
CA LYS A 61 -32.76 -37.91 -30.84
C LYS A 61 -33.55 -37.10 -29.81
N LYS A 62 -33.53 -37.52 -28.54
CA LYS A 62 -34.22 -36.82 -27.42
C LYS A 62 -33.67 -35.42 -27.11
N GLN A 63 -32.45 -35.10 -27.54
CA GLN A 63 -31.77 -33.83 -27.28
C GLN A 63 -31.71 -32.93 -28.52
N ARG A 64 -32.13 -33.42 -29.70
CA ARG A 64 -32.01 -32.68 -30.97
C ARG A 64 -32.80 -31.38 -30.99
N ALA A 65 -34.00 -31.34 -30.40
CA ALA A 65 -34.76 -30.09 -30.29
C ALA A 65 -33.97 -29.01 -29.54
N GLY A 66 -33.33 -29.37 -28.43
CA GLY A 66 -32.47 -28.47 -27.66
C GLY A 66 -31.22 -28.06 -28.43
N MET A 67 -30.52 -29.00 -29.09
CA MET A 67 -29.35 -28.67 -29.92
C MET A 67 -29.71 -27.71 -31.06
N LEU A 68 -30.84 -27.93 -31.74
CA LEU A 68 -31.31 -27.01 -32.77
C LEU A 68 -31.59 -25.62 -32.20
N PHE A 69 -32.30 -25.54 -31.07
CA PHE A 69 -32.55 -24.26 -30.40
C PHE A 69 -31.25 -23.54 -30.03
N LEU A 70 -30.29 -24.25 -29.44
CA LEU A 70 -29.00 -23.70 -29.03
C LEU A 70 -28.27 -23.11 -30.23
N LEU A 71 -28.13 -23.87 -31.32
CA LEU A 71 -27.41 -23.45 -32.52
C LEU A 71 -28.13 -22.37 -33.33
N ALA A 72 -29.45 -22.47 -33.46
CA ALA A 72 -30.25 -21.48 -34.20
C ALA A 72 -30.11 -20.07 -33.60
N ASN A 73 -29.93 -19.98 -32.28
CA ASN A 73 -29.75 -18.70 -31.61
C ASN A 73 -28.31 -18.33 -31.27
N ALA A 74 -27.35 -19.25 -31.42
CA ALA A 74 -25.95 -18.96 -31.15
C ALA A 74 -25.44 -17.79 -32.02
N PRO A 75 -24.54 -16.93 -31.51
CA PRO A 75 -23.85 -15.93 -32.33
C PRO A 75 -23.11 -16.56 -33.50
N ASP A 76 -22.96 -15.81 -34.59
CA ASP A 76 -22.24 -16.30 -35.78
C ASP A 76 -20.78 -16.65 -35.46
N SER A 77 -20.15 -15.92 -34.53
CA SER A 77 -18.81 -16.22 -34.02
C SER A 77 -18.72 -17.63 -33.44
N ASP A 78 -19.74 -18.04 -32.68
CA ASP A 78 -19.78 -19.32 -31.99
C ASP A 78 -19.98 -20.45 -33.01
N LEU A 79 -20.89 -20.26 -33.98
CA LEU A 79 -21.09 -21.22 -35.08
C LEU A 79 -19.85 -21.39 -35.95
N GLN A 80 -19.04 -20.34 -36.09
CA GLN A 80 -17.83 -20.32 -36.92
C GLN A 80 -16.58 -20.83 -36.20
N THR A 81 -16.62 -21.05 -34.88
CA THR A 81 -15.41 -21.38 -34.10
C THR A 81 -15.55 -22.58 -33.15
N LEU A 82 -16.75 -22.86 -32.63
CA LEU A 82 -16.93 -23.92 -31.63
C LEU A 82 -16.86 -25.32 -32.25
N SER A 83 -16.24 -26.24 -31.52
CA SER A 83 -16.11 -27.64 -31.93
C SER A 83 -17.37 -28.44 -31.64
N ALA A 84 -17.55 -29.54 -32.39
CA ALA A 84 -18.64 -30.49 -32.15
C ALA A 84 -18.59 -31.08 -30.74
N ALA A 85 -17.39 -31.35 -30.23
CA ALA A 85 -17.16 -31.90 -28.91
C ALA A 85 -17.66 -30.95 -27.81
N PHE A 86 -17.28 -29.67 -27.89
CA PHE A 86 -17.73 -28.65 -26.93
C PHE A 86 -19.26 -28.58 -26.89
N LEU A 87 -19.91 -28.37 -28.04
CA LEU A 87 -21.37 -28.22 -28.12
C LEU A 87 -22.11 -29.44 -27.57
N ARG A 88 -21.66 -30.65 -27.92
CA ARG A 88 -22.26 -31.90 -27.44
C ARG A 88 -22.09 -32.07 -25.94
N THR A 89 -20.92 -31.77 -25.39
CA THR A 89 -20.67 -31.81 -23.93
C THR A 89 -21.60 -30.85 -23.18
N GLN A 90 -21.76 -29.61 -23.67
CA GLN A 90 -22.65 -28.63 -23.03
C GLN A 90 -24.11 -29.09 -23.02
N VAL A 91 -24.60 -29.63 -24.14
CA VAL A 91 -25.96 -30.18 -24.26
C VAL A 91 -26.13 -31.40 -23.36
N GLN A 92 -25.19 -32.36 -23.39
CA GLN A 92 -25.27 -33.57 -22.59
C GLN A 92 -25.36 -33.25 -21.08
N ILE A 93 -24.50 -32.36 -20.57
CA ILE A 93 -24.49 -32.01 -19.15
C ILE A 93 -25.79 -31.30 -18.75
N ALA A 94 -26.33 -30.39 -19.57
CA ALA A 94 -27.59 -29.71 -19.27
C ALA A 94 -28.79 -30.67 -19.21
N PHE A 95 -28.89 -31.60 -20.15
CA PHE A 95 -29.95 -32.62 -20.13
C PHE A 95 -29.80 -33.57 -18.93
N GLU A 96 -28.58 -34.00 -18.62
CA GLU A 96 -28.33 -34.80 -17.43
C GLU A 96 -28.71 -34.05 -16.13
N ALA A 97 -28.35 -32.77 -16.03
CA ALA A 97 -28.68 -31.94 -14.88
C ALA A 97 -30.20 -31.78 -14.73
N ARG A 98 -30.92 -31.52 -15.84
CA ARG A 98 -32.39 -31.50 -15.86
C ARG A 98 -32.97 -32.83 -15.39
N ASP A 99 -32.59 -33.94 -16.00
CA ASP A 99 -33.19 -35.25 -15.76
C ASP A 99 -33.02 -35.75 -14.32
N LYS A 100 -31.90 -35.36 -13.69
CA LYS A 100 -31.54 -35.72 -12.30
C LYS A 100 -32.03 -34.70 -11.26
N SER A 101 -32.51 -33.53 -11.68
CA SER A 101 -32.96 -32.49 -10.74
C SER A 101 -34.31 -32.84 -10.09
N PRO A 102 -34.54 -32.48 -8.80
CA PRO A 102 -35.83 -32.66 -8.13
C PRO A 102 -36.99 -31.86 -8.76
N TRP A 103 -36.68 -30.76 -9.44
CA TRP A 103 -37.65 -29.82 -10.01
C TRP A 103 -37.85 -30.00 -11.53
N LYS A 104 -37.39 -31.11 -12.11
CA LYS A 104 -37.45 -31.35 -13.57
C LYS A 104 -38.85 -31.23 -14.19
N THR A 105 -39.89 -31.55 -13.41
CA THR A 105 -41.30 -31.47 -13.82
C THR A 105 -41.87 -30.05 -13.72
N GLN A 106 -41.19 -29.14 -13.02
CA GLN A 106 -41.60 -27.74 -12.84
C GLN A 106 -41.04 -26.83 -13.95
N ILE A 107 -40.02 -27.31 -14.68
CA ILE A 107 -39.36 -26.55 -15.75
C ILE A 107 -39.92 -26.98 -17.11
N SER A 108 -40.63 -26.06 -17.78
CA SER A 108 -41.09 -26.26 -19.14
C SER A 108 -39.92 -26.37 -20.12
N GLU A 109 -40.14 -27.00 -21.27
CA GLU A 109 -39.08 -27.14 -22.28
C GLU A 109 -38.55 -25.78 -22.77
N ALA A 110 -39.43 -24.78 -22.94
CA ALA A 110 -39.04 -23.44 -23.33
C ALA A 110 -38.10 -22.77 -22.32
N VAL A 111 -38.41 -22.86 -21.02
CA VAL A 111 -37.55 -22.32 -19.95
C VAL A 111 -36.23 -23.10 -19.87
N PHE A 112 -36.28 -24.42 -20.02
CA PHE A 112 -35.05 -25.22 -20.05
C PHE A 112 -34.13 -24.84 -21.22
N PHE A 113 -34.67 -24.73 -22.43
CA PHE A 113 -33.88 -24.37 -23.62
C PHE A 113 -33.31 -22.96 -23.54
N ASN A 114 -34.05 -22.01 -22.96
CA ASN A 114 -33.63 -20.61 -22.93
C ASN A 114 -32.74 -20.26 -21.73
N ASP A 115 -32.91 -20.91 -20.58
CA ASP A 115 -32.34 -20.45 -19.31
C ASP A 115 -31.55 -21.52 -18.53
N VAL A 116 -31.47 -22.76 -19.04
CA VAL A 116 -30.60 -23.84 -18.51
C VAL A 116 -29.58 -24.31 -19.55
N LEU A 117 -30.06 -24.64 -20.75
CA LEU A 117 -29.26 -25.19 -21.83
C LEU A 117 -28.08 -24.31 -22.27
N PRO A 118 -28.20 -22.97 -22.39
CA PRO A 118 -27.15 -22.12 -22.98
C PRO A 118 -25.84 -22.14 -22.22
N TYR A 119 -24.72 -22.25 -22.95
CA TYR A 119 -23.36 -22.32 -22.41
C TYR A 119 -22.72 -20.96 -22.09
N ALA A 120 -23.46 -19.87 -22.34
CA ALA A 120 -23.05 -18.51 -22.05
C ALA A 120 -24.29 -17.64 -21.76
N SER A 121 -24.05 -16.47 -21.21
CA SER A 121 -25.05 -15.46 -20.88
C SER A 121 -24.84 -14.16 -21.66
N LEU A 122 -23.59 -13.74 -21.86
CA LEU A 122 -23.17 -12.51 -22.52
C LEU A 122 -22.05 -12.80 -23.55
N THR A 123 -21.03 -11.94 -23.58
CA THR A 123 -19.84 -12.00 -24.46
C THR A 123 -18.66 -12.72 -23.82
N GLU A 124 -18.83 -13.37 -22.66
CA GLU A 124 -17.74 -14.05 -21.98
C GLU A 124 -17.08 -15.12 -22.85
N LYS A 125 -15.78 -15.35 -22.64
CA LYS A 125 -15.07 -16.41 -23.35
C LYS A 125 -15.77 -17.76 -23.16
N ARG A 126 -15.89 -18.51 -24.25
CA ARG A 126 -16.52 -19.85 -24.28
C ARG A 126 -15.57 -20.90 -23.68
N ASP A 127 -15.50 -20.95 -22.36
CA ASP A 127 -14.69 -21.93 -21.63
C ASP A 127 -15.51 -23.20 -21.30
N ASP A 128 -14.86 -24.37 -21.31
CA ASP A 128 -15.51 -25.64 -20.95
C ASP A 128 -15.55 -25.85 -19.42
N VAL A 129 -16.34 -25.01 -18.74
CA VAL A 129 -16.41 -24.93 -17.26
C VAL A 129 -17.64 -25.59 -16.66
N ARG A 130 -18.67 -25.88 -17.46
CA ARG A 130 -19.95 -26.42 -16.97
C ARG A 130 -19.78 -27.70 -16.15
N GLY A 131 -18.89 -28.61 -16.60
CA GLY A 131 -18.60 -29.84 -15.86
C GLY A 131 -17.93 -29.58 -14.51
N GLN A 132 -16.98 -28.65 -14.46
CA GLN A 132 -16.32 -28.22 -13.22
C GLN A 132 -17.31 -27.57 -12.25
N LEU A 133 -18.13 -26.63 -12.74
CA LEU A 133 -19.14 -25.95 -11.93
C LEU A 133 -20.19 -26.92 -11.40
N ARG A 134 -20.56 -27.94 -12.16
CA ARG A 134 -21.45 -29.01 -11.70
C ARG A 134 -20.82 -29.79 -10.55
N THR A 135 -19.55 -30.16 -10.66
CA THR A 135 -18.80 -30.85 -9.59
C THR A 135 -18.75 -30.02 -8.30
N LEU A 136 -18.62 -28.70 -8.42
CA LEU A 136 -18.62 -27.79 -7.27
C LEU A 136 -20.02 -27.56 -6.68
N SER A 137 -21.03 -27.40 -7.54
CA SER A 137 -22.37 -26.94 -7.12
C SER A 137 -23.28 -28.08 -6.66
N LEU A 138 -23.18 -29.26 -7.28
CA LEU A 138 -24.07 -30.38 -6.98
C LEU A 138 -24.01 -30.85 -5.51
N PRO A 139 -22.83 -30.94 -4.86
CA PRO A 139 -22.74 -31.29 -3.44
C PRO A 139 -23.39 -30.25 -2.51
N LEU A 140 -23.47 -28.98 -2.93
CA LEU A 140 -23.99 -27.89 -2.10
C LEU A 140 -25.50 -27.96 -1.91
N ILE A 141 -26.22 -28.61 -2.85
CA ILE A 141 -27.67 -28.62 -2.93
C ILE A 141 -28.30 -29.99 -2.63
N VAL A 142 -27.53 -30.92 -2.07
CA VAL A 142 -28.03 -32.26 -1.71
C VAL A 142 -29.21 -32.12 -0.74
N GLY A 143 -30.33 -32.76 -1.05
CA GLY A 143 -31.55 -32.75 -0.25
C GLY A 143 -32.49 -31.57 -0.48
N ILE A 144 -32.06 -30.54 -1.22
CA ILE A 144 -32.88 -29.37 -1.56
C ILE A 144 -33.86 -29.71 -2.68
N LYS A 145 -35.11 -29.25 -2.57
CA LYS A 145 -36.20 -29.63 -3.52
C LYS A 145 -36.70 -28.49 -4.40
N SER A 146 -36.35 -27.24 -4.12
CA SER A 146 -36.78 -26.08 -4.93
C SER A 146 -35.60 -25.44 -5.67
N PRO A 147 -35.78 -24.97 -6.92
CA PRO A 147 -34.79 -24.17 -7.64
C PRO A 147 -34.36 -22.93 -6.84
N SER A 148 -35.31 -22.24 -6.21
CA SER A 148 -35.08 -21.05 -5.38
C SER A 148 -34.07 -21.29 -4.25
N GLU A 149 -34.34 -22.31 -3.42
CA GLU A 149 -33.50 -22.65 -2.27
C GLU A 149 -32.13 -23.17 -2.72
N ALA A 150 -32.09 -23.90 -3.85
CA ALA A 150 -30.85 -24.41 -4.41
C ALA A 150 -29.96 -23.26 -4.92
N ALA A 151 -30.54 -22.30 -5.66
CA ALA A 151 -29.81 -21.14 -6.16
C ALA A 151 -29.31 -20.25 -5.02
N LEU A 152 -30.13 -20.03 -3.99
CA LEU A 152 -29.73 -19.30 -2.79
C LEU A 152 -28.56 -19.98 -2.07
N THR A 153 -28.60 -21.31 -1.98
CA THR A 153 -27.52 -22.10 -1.37
C THR A 153 -26.23 -22.03 -2.19
N ILE A 154 -26.31 -22.09 -3.52
CA ILE A 154 -25.16 -21.91 -4.41
C ILE A 154 -24.60 -20.50 -4.24
N ASN A 155 -25.44 -19.45 -4.24
CA ASN A 155 -25.01 -18.06 -4.06
C ASN A 155 -24.24 -17.87 -2.74
N ARG A 156 -24.71 -18.49 -1.65
CA ARG A 156 -24.03 -18.39 -0.34
C ARG A 156 -22.71 -19.15 -0.28
N LYS A 157 -22.63 -20.33 -0.87
CA LYS A 157 -21.52 -21.28 -0.64
C LYS A 157 -20.47 -21.31 -1.74
N LEU A 158 -20.84 -21.00 -2.99
CA LEU A 158 -19.94 -21.12 -4.13
C LEU A 158 -18.82 -20.07 -4.09
N PHE A 159 -19.14 -18.79 -3.90
CA PHE A 159 -18.14 -17.71 -3.96
C PHE A 159 -17.03 -17.85 -2.90
N PRO A 160 -17.32 -18.20 -1.62
CA PRO A 160 -16.28 -18.55 -0.66
C PRO A 160 -15.45 -19.76 -1.08
N LEU A 161 -16.08 -20.79 -1.67
CA LEU A 161 -15.41 -22.02 -2.12
C LEU A 161 -14.40 -21.74 -3.25
N VAL A 162 -14.79 -20.90 -4.21
CA VAL A 162 -13.93 -20.54 -5.35
C VAL A 162 -13.08 -19.29 -5.12
N LYS A 163 -13.22 -18.64 -3.95
CA LYS A 163 -12.49 -17.44 -3.53
C LYS A 163 -12.64 -16.25 -4.51
N VAL A 164 -13.80 -16.12 -5.14
CA VAL A 164 -14.11 -15.01 -6.06
C VAL A 164 -14.88 -13.93 -5.32
N LYS A 165 -14.46 -12.68 -5.47
CA LYS A 165 -15.15 -11.51 -4.91
C LYS A 165 -15.31 -10.40 -5.95
N TYR A 166 -16.25 -9.49 -5.69
CA TYR A 166 -16.35 -8.26 -6.46
C TYR A 166 -15.03 -7.47 -6.34
N SER A 167 -14.58 -6.91 -7.46
CA SER A 167 -13.44 -6.00 -7.51
C SER A 167 -13.51 -5.16 -8.77
N THR A 168 -13.04 -3.92 -8.68
CA THR A 168 -12.81 -3.03 -9.85
C THR A 168 -11.46 -3.29 -10.53
N GLU A 169 -10.55 -4.05 -9.89
CA GLU A 169 -9.22 -4.43 -10.42
C GLU A 169 -9.26 -5.66 -11.34
N ARG A 170 -10.45 -6.19 -11.62
CA ARG A 170 -10.72 -7.26 -12.60
C ARG A 170 -10.27 -6.87 -14.01
N ALA A 171 -9.90 -7.86 -14.83
CA ALA A 171 -9.37 -7.65 -16.18
C ALA A 171 -10.43 -7.14 -17.16
N ARG A 172 -11.66 -7.67 -17.09
CA ARG A 172 -12.81 -7.20 -17.90
C ARG A 172 -14.14 -7.38 -17.17
N PRO A 173 -15.21 -6.64 -17.55
CA PRO A 173 -16.50 -6.76 -16.88
C PRO A 173 -17.16 -8.14 -17.01
N ASP A 174 -17.14 -8.72 -18.19
CA ASP A 174 -17.78 -9.98 -18.60
C ASP A 174 -16.82 -11.18 -18.54
N GLN A 175 -15.99 -11.26 -17.50
CA GLN A 175 -15.12 -12.41 -17.29
C GLN A 175 -15.93 -13.71 -17.24
N SER A 176 -15.41 -14.75 -17.89
CA SER A 176 -15.99 -16.10 -17.80
C SER A 176 -15.86 -16.64 -16.37
N PRO A 177 -16.56 -17.73 -16.03
CA PRO A 177 -16.35 -18.42 -14.76
C PRO A 177 -14.90 -18.82 -14.54
N ALA A 178 -14.20 -19.30 -15.57
CA ALA A 178 -12.80 -19.71 -15.47
C ALA A 178 -11.89 -18.53 -15.10
N GLU A 179 -12.03 -17.40 -15.80
CA GLU A 179 -11.22 -16.20 -15.56
C GLU A 179 -11.49 -15.59 -14.18
N SER A 180 -12.76 -15.58 -13.76
CA SER A 180 -13.16 -15.11 -12.43
C SER A 180 -12.58 -16.00 -11.33
N MET A 181 -12.68 -17.32 -11.46
CA MET A 181 -12.09 -18.28 -10.52
C MET A 181 -10.55 -18.22 -10.51
N GLN A 182 -9.91 -17.99 -11.65
CA GLN A 182 -8.45 -17.89 -11.76
C GLN A 182 -7.91 -16.63 -11.07
N SER A 183 -8.56 -15.49 -11.28
CA SER A 183 -8.12 -14.20 -10.74
C SER A 183 -8.59 -13.94 -9.30
N GLY A 184 -9.64 -14.64 -8.85
CA GLY A 184 -10.33 -14.35 -7.58
C GLY A 184 -11.12 -13.04 -7.59
N LYS A 185 -11.27 -12.39 -8.76
CA LYS A 185 -11.83 -11.04 -8.92
C LYS A 185 -12.85 -11.03 -10.06
N ALA A 186 -13.99 -10.38 -9.84
CA ALA A 186 -15.02 -10.22 -10.87
C ALA A 186 -15.76 -8.88 -10.75
N SER A 187 -16.38 -8.42 -11.83
CA SER A 187 -17.39 -7.34 -11.77
C SER A 187 -18.77 -7.90 -11.40
N CYS A 188 -19.79 -7.06 -11.23
CA CYS A 188 -21.18 -7.52 -11.08
C CYS A 188 -21.64 -8.42 -12.24
N SER A 189 -21.18 -8.15 -13.47
CA SER A 189 -21.47 -9.02 -14.62
C SER A 189 -20.75 -10.36 -14.53
N GLY A 190 -19.47 -10.37 -14.15
CA GLY A 190 -18.70 -11.61 -13.98
C GLY A 190 -19.23 -12.48 -12.84
N LEU A 191 -19.64 -11.88 -11.71
CA LEU A 191 -20.29 -12.59 -10.61
C LEU A 191 -21.64 -13.18 -11.05
N SER A 192 -22.43 -12.41 -11.81
CA SER A 192 -23.72 -12.87 -12.35
C SER A 192 -23.56 -14.02 -13.33
N ILE A 193 -22.58 -13.95 -14.25
CA ILE A 193 -22.23 -15.04 -15.17
C ILE A 193 -21.86 -16.30 -14.38
N LEU A 194 -20.96 -16.18 -13.38
CA LEU A 194 -20.53 -17.31 -12.56
C LEU A 194 -21.69 -17.97 -11.81
N LEU A 195 -22.59 -17.17 -11.20
CA LEU A 195 -23.75 -17.71 -10.49
C LEU A 195 -24.75 -18.36 -11.45
N VAL A 196 -25.02 -17.73 -12.60
CA VAL A 196 -25.91 -18.29 -13.63
C VAL A 196 -25.37 -19.63 -14.12
N ASP A 197 -24.09 -19.71 -14.50
CA ASP A 197 -23.50 -20.95 -15.01
C ASP A 197 -23.45 -22.05 -13.94
N ALA A 198 -23.21 -21.69 -12.68
CA ALA A 198 -23.30 -22.62 -11.56
C ALA A 198 -24.72 -23.16 -11.38
N CYS A 199 -25.73 -22.30 -11.41
CA CYS A 199 -27.14 -22.70 -11.35
C CYS A 199 -27.50 -23.62 -12.52
N ARG A 200 -27.15 -23.24 -13.75
CA ARG A 200 -27.41 -24.01 -14.97
C ARG A 200 -26.72 -25.37 -14.95
N SER A 201 -25.52 -25.46 -14.36
CA SER A 201 -24.75 -26.71 -14.25
C SER A 201 -25.47 -27.81 -13.45
N VAL A 202 -26.41 -27.43 -12.57
CA VAL A 202 -27.25 -28.35 -11.76
C VAL A 202 -28.73 -28.30 -12.14
N GLY A 203 -29.07 -27.69 -13.29
CA GLY A 203 -30.41 -27.73 -13.85
C GLY A 203 -31.37 -26.66 -13.33
N ILE A 204 -30.86 -25.62 -12.67
CA ILE A 204 -31.66 -24.47 -12.22
C ILE A 204 -31.73 -23.44 -13.37
N PRO A 205 -32.92 -23.00 -13.82
CA PRO A 205 -33.03 -21.96 -14.82
C PRO A 205 -32.64 -20.62 -14.21
N ALA A 206 -31.63 -19.99 -14.81
CA ALA A 206 -31.09 -18.72 -14.35
C ALA A 206 -30.66 -17.86 -15.53
N ARG A 207 -30.73 -16.54 -15.36
CA ARG A 207 -30.36 -15.56 -16.39
C ARG A 207 -29.78 -14.29 -15.77
N VAL A 208 -28.89 -13.65 -16.51
CA VAL A 208 -28.33 -12.35 -16.13
C VAL A 208 -29.37 -11.27 -16.37
N VAL A 209 -29.50 -10.35 -15.43
CA VAL A 209 -30.38 -9.18 -15.54
C VAL A 209 -29.57 -7.93 -15.28
N GLY A 210 -29.90 -6.82 -15.91
CA GLY A 210 -29.23 -5.57 -15.63
C GLY A 210 -29.93 -4.35 -16.18
N THR A 211 -29.48 -3.20 -15.69
CA THR A 211 -29.78 -1.89 -16.27
C THR A 211 -28.48 -1.29 -16.82
N PRO A 212 -28.50 -0.65 -18.00
CA PRO A 212 -27.32 0.03 -18.53
C PRO A 212 -27.05 1.37 -17.83
N MET A 213 -28.08 2.00 -17.26
CA MET A 213 -27.95 3.22 -16.48
C MET A 213 -29.16 3.35 -15.54
N TRP A 214 -28.92 3.45 -14.23
CA TRP A 214 -30.00 3.82 -13.31
C TRP A 214 -30.66 5.14 -13.71
N SER A 215 -31.95 5.33 -13.46
CA SER A 215 -32.70 6.56 -13.81
C SER A 215 -32.13 7.84 -13.18
N ASN A 216 -31.27 7.71 -12.17
CA ASN A 216 -30.55 8.78 -11.47
C ASN A 216 -29.11 9.00 -11.99
N GLY A 217 -28.70 8.31 -13.06
CA GLY A 217 -27.38 8.46 -13.69
C GLY A 217 -26.21 7.80 -12.96
N ARG A 218 -26.44 6.96 -11.94
CA ARG A 218 -25.37 6.36 -11.12
C ARG A 218 -24.58 5.21 -11.78
N GLY A 219 -24.78 4.96 -13.07
CA GLY A 219 -24.11 3.88 -13.81
C GLY A 219 -24.96 2.62 -13.93
N ASN A 220 -24.32 1.54 -14.37
CA ASN A 220 -24.98 0.26 -14.64
C ASN A 220 -24.88 -0.69 -13.42
N HIS A 221 -25.69 -1.75 -13.44
CA HIS A 221 -25.54 -2.87 -12.51
C HIS A 221 -26.19 -4.12 -13.10
N THR A 222 -25.66 -5.29 -12.74
CA THR A 222 -26.16 -6.61 -13.15
C THR A 222 -26.33 -7.55 -11.97
N TRP A 223 -27.38 -8.35 -12.02
CA TRP A 223 -27.76 -9.36 -11.02
C TRP A 223 -28.33 -10.60 -11.71
N VAL A 224 -28.88 -11.54 -10.95
CA VAL A 224 -29.40 -12.82 -11.47
C VAL A 224 -30.89 -12.97 -11.20
N GLU A 225 -31.63 -13.47 -12.19
CA GLU A 225 -32.97 -14.01 -12.00
C GLU A 225 -32.94 -15.54 -12.05
N VAL A 226 -33.68 -16.18 -11.16
CA VAL A 226 -33.86 -17.63 -11.03
C VAL A 226 -35.33 -17.95 -11.17
N TRP A 227 -35.64 -19.02 -11.93
CA TRP A 227 -37.02 -19.46 -12.15
C TRP A 227 -37.44 -20.53 -11.15
N ASP A 228 -38.58 -20.31 -10.50
CA ASP A 228 -39.26 -21.27 -9.63
C ASP A 228 -40.78 -21.07 -9.70
N GLY A 229 -41.35 -21.36 -10.88
CA GLY A 229 -42.74 -21.03 -11.24
C GLY A 229 -42.96 -19.55 -11.59
N GLU A 230 -42.13 -18.67 -11.03
CA GLU A 230 -41.99 -17.26 -11.37
C GLU A 230 -40.51 -16.86 -11.34
N TRP A 231 -40.17 -15.75 -11.99
CA TRP A 231 -38.82 -15.19 -11.94
C TRP A 231 -38.61 -14.45 -10.62
N LYS A 232 -37.58 -14.86 -9.87
CA LYS A 232 -37.15 -14.21 -8.63
C LYS A 232 -35.71 -13.76 -8.77
N PHE A 233 -35.39 -12.55 -8.32
CA PHE A 233 -34.03 -12.01 -8.44
C PHE A 233 -33.18 -12.27 -7.19
N ILE A 234 -31.86 -12.28 -7.39
CA ILE A 234 -30.84 -12.36 -6.35
C ILE A 234 -29.58 -11.61 -6.80
N GLY A 235 -28.90 -10.94 -5.87
CA GLY A 235 -27.57 -10.37 -6.11
C GLY A 235 -26.50 -11.48 -6.13
N ALA A 236 -25.61 -11.47 -7.11
CA ALA A 236 -24.55 -12.48 -7.17
C ALA A 236 -23.46 -12.18 -6.13
N ALA A 237 -23.11 -13.17 -5.31
CA ALA A 237 -22.27 -13.01 -4.11
C ALA A 237 -22.85 -12.04 -3.06
N GLU A 238 -24.14 -11.70 -3.17
CA GLU A 238 -24.83 -10.74 -2.30
C GLU A 238 -26.16 -11.31 -1.79
N GLY A 239 -26.54 -10.96 -0.56
CA GLY A 239 -27.88 -11.21 -0.04
C GLY A 239 -28.18 -12.66 0.39
N ASP A 240 -29.10 -12.77 1.34
CA ASP A 240 -29.54 -14.04 1.92
C ASP A 240 -30.97 -14.43 1.53
N ASP A 241 -31.66 -13.64 0.71
CA ASP A 241 -33.04 -13.90 0.33
C ASP A 241 -33.28 -13.54 -1.14
N LEU A 242 -34.20 -14.26 -1.77
CA LEU A 242 -34.70 -13.91 -3.10
C LEU A 242 -35.61 -12.67 -3.03
N ASN A 243 -35.66 -11.93 -4.14
CA ASN A 243 -36.41 -10.68 -4.29
C ASN A 243 -36.03 -9.61 -3.26
N LYS A 244 -34.81 -9.69 -2.72
CA LYS A 244 -34.22 -8.67 -1.87
C LYS A 244 -32.84 -8.30 -2.42
N GLY A 245 -32.47 -7.04 -2.24
CA GLY A 245 -31.20 -6.51 -2.72
C GLY A 245 -31.14 -5.00 -2.48
N TRP A 246 -29.93 -4.46 -2.38
CA TRP A 246 -29.74 -3.01 -2.19
C TRP A 246 -30.25 -2.19 -3.39
N PHE A 247 -30.26 -2.79 -4.59
CA PHE A 247 -30.65 -2.16 -5.85
C PHE A 247 -32.16 -2.08 -6.07
N VAL A 248 -32.99 -2.73 -5.25
CA VAL A 248 -34.45 -2.84 -5.48
C VAL A 248 -35.13 -1.47 -5.56
N GLY A 249 -34.73 -0.54 -4.71
CA GLY A 249 -35.26 0.84 -4.74
C GLY A 249 -34.93 1.56 -6.06
N ASP A 250 -33.72 1.36 -6.59
CA ASP A 250 -33.31 1.97 -7.86
C ASP A 250 -34.01 1.30 -9.05
N ALA A 251 -34.15 -0.03 -9.00
CA ALA A 251 -34.88 -0.81 -9.99
C ALA A 251 -36.36 -0.44 -10.07
N SER A 252 -36.98 -0.06 -8.95
CA SER A 252 -38.37 0.40 -8.93
C SER A 252 -38.61 1.74 -9.64
N LYS A 253 -37.54 2.50 -9.91
CA LYS A 253 -37.58 3.78 -10.63
C LYS A 253 -37.21 3.64 -12.12
N ALA A 254 -36.99 2.41 -12.60
CA ALA A 254 -36.63 2.15 -13.98
C ALA A 254 -37.73 2.64 -14.93
N ASN A 255 -37.32 3.12 -16.12
CA ASN A 255 -38.23 3.78 -17.04
C ASN A 255 -38.44 2.92 -18.30
N THR A 256 -39.66 2.45 -18.50
CA THR A 256 -40.03 1.65 -19.68
C THR A 256 -39.93 2.42 -20.99
N GLY A 257 -40.04 3.76 -20.96
CA GLY A 257 -39.96 4.63 -22.12
C GLY A 257 -38.56 5.13 -22.49
N LYS A 258 -37.53 4.80 -21.69
CA LYS A 258 -36.13 5.16 -21.97
C LYS A 258 -35.26 3.92 -21.91
N ALA A 259 -34.74 3.48 -23.06
CA ALA A 259 -33.95 2.26 -23.17
C ALA A 259 -32.71 2.26 -22.26
N GLU A 260 -32.07 3.42 -22.09
CA GLU A 260 -30.94 3.56 -21.15
C GLU A 260 -31.31 3.37 -19.67
N ASN A 261 -32.59 3.48 -19.29
CA ASN A 261 -33.06 3.35 -17.91
C ASN A 261 -33.98 2.15 -17.67
N ALA A 262 -34.13 1.29 -18.67
CA ALA A 262 -34.90 0.07 -18.59
C ALA A 262 -34.07 -1.08 -18.00
N ILE A 263 -34.76 -2.12 -17.56
CA ILE A 263 -34.15 -3.35 -17.04
C ILE A 263 -34.36 -4.47 -18.04
N TYR A 264 -33.28 -5.17 -18.35
CA TYR A 264 -33.22 -6.22 -19.35
C TYR A 264 -32.75 -7.52 -18.71
N ALA A 265 -33.38 -8.63 -19.07
CA ALA A 265 -32.94 -9.98 -18.71
C ALA A 265 -32.44 -10.70 -19.95
N THR A 266 -31.27 -11.32 -19.90
CA THR A 266 -30.69 -12.07 -21.04
C THR A 266 -31.63 -13.17 -21.51
N SER A 267 -31.65 -13.40 -22.81
CA SER A 267 -32.40 -14.47 -23.46
C SER A 267 -31.50 -15.07 -24.53
N TRP A 268 -31.29 -16.38 -24.49
CA TRP A 268 -30.58 -17.04 -25.58
C TRP A 268 -31.42 -16.99 -26.86
N GLY A 269 -32.73 -17.21 -26.75
CA GLY A 269 -33.67 -17.02 -27.84
C GLY A 269 -33.69 -15.56 -28.33
N LYS A 270 -33.70 -15.36 -29.65
CA LYS A 270 -33.78 -14.01 -30.25
C LYS A 270 -35.17 -13.39 -30.01
N THR A 271 -35.20 -12.31 -29.23
CA THR A 271 -36.42 -11.57 -28.86
C THR A 271 -36.66 -10.32 -29.72
N GLY A 272 -35.66 -9.91 -30.50
CA GLY A 272 -35.64 -8.61 -31.20
C GLY A 272 -35.19 -7.43 -30.32
N VAL A 273 -34.81 -7.70 -29.08
CA VAL A 273 -34.21 -6.73 -28.15
C VAL A 273 -32.84 -7.26 -27.74
N ALA A 274 -31.80 -6.42 -27.81
CA ALA A 274 -30.47 -6.78 -27.36
C ALA A 274 -30.28 -6.45 -25.86
N PHE A 275 -29.48 -7.25 -25.18
CA PHE A 275 -29.03 -6.93 -23.83
C PHE A 275 -28.04 -5.76 -23.90
N PRO A 276 -28.27 -4.66 -23.18
CA PRO A 276 -27.39 -3.51 -23.27
C PRO A 276 -26.10 -3.77 -22.47
N MET A 277 -24.99 -3.96 -23.19
CA MET A 277 -23.68 -4.19 -22.62
C MET A 277 -22.90 -2.87 -22.63
N VAL A 278 -22.68 -2.28 -21.46
CA VAL A 278 -22.05 -0.94 -21.39
C VAL A 278 -20.59 -0.90 -21.84
N TRP A 279 -19.92 -2.06 -21.91
CA TRP A 279 -18.56 -2.23 -22.42
C TRP A 279 -18.51 -2.55 -23.92
N ASP A 280 -19.64 -2.84 -24.54
CA ASP A 280 -19.78 -3.24 -25.95
C ASP A 280 -21.16 -2.82 -26.49
N GLN A 281 -21.40 -1.51 -26.54
CA GLN A 281 -22.73 -0.91 -26.71
C GLN A 281 -23.36 -1.18 -28.09
N ASP A 282 -22.52 -1.38 -29.10
CA ASP A 282 -22.96 -1.63 -30.48
C ASP A 282 -23.30 -3.10 -30.74
N ASN A 283 -22.95 -4.00 -29.81
CA ASN A 283 -23.13 -5.43 -29.99
C ASN A 283 -24.57 -5.87 -29.70
N GLN A 284 -25.26 -6.29 -30.77
CA GLN A 284 -26.65 -6.73 -30.75
C GLN A 284 -26.80 -8.26 -30.65
N ASN A 285 -25.71 -9.01 -30.42
CA ASN A 285 -25.72 -10.47 -30.51
C ASN A 285 -26.29 -11.17 -29.27
N VAL A 286 -26.37 -10.48 -28.13
CA VAL A 286 -26.94 -11.01 -26.90
C VAL A 286 -28.41 -10.62 -26.84
N GLY A 287 -29.32 -11.59 -26.92
CA GLY A 287 -30.76 -11.34 -26.82
C GLY A 287 -31.18 -10.96 -25.39
N ALA A 288 -32.28 -10.21 -25.27
CA ALA A 288 -32.84 -9.83 -23.98
C ALA A 288 -34.36 -9.66 -23.98
N GLN A 289 -34.97 -9.72 -22.80
CA GLN A 289 -36.34 -9.31 -22.57
C GLN A 289 -36.31 -8.02 -21.75
N ASN A 290 -37.07 -7.01 -22.16
CA ASN A 290 -37.32 -5.86 -21.29
C ASN A 290 -38.26 -6.33 -20.16
N VAL A 291 -37.73 -6.41 -18.95
CA VAL A 291 -38.43 -6.88 -17.74
C VAL A 291 -38.72 -5.73 -16.78
N THR A 292 -38.60 -4.48 -17.23
CA THR A 292 -38.75 -3.28 -16.39
C THR A 292 -40.03 -3.31 -15.56
N LEU A 293 -41.17 -3.71 -16.14
CA LEU A 293 -42.46 -3.75 -15.42
C LEU A 293 -42.49 -4.72 -14.23
N ARG A 294 -41.59 -5.72 -14.18
CA ARG A 294 -41.45 -6.59 -13.02
C ARG A 294 -40.86 -5.87 -11.81
N TYR A 295 -40.04 -4.86 -12.07
CA TYR A 295 -39.36 -4.06 -11.06
C TYR A 295 -40.11 -2.74 -10.81
N ALA A 296 -40.75 -2.17 -11.84
CA ALA A 296 -41.49 -0.90 -11.81
C ALA A 296 -42.89 -1.05 -12.46
N PRO A 297 -43.87 -1.68 -11.78
CA PRO A 297 -45.17 -1.99 -12.36
C PRO A 297 -46.13 -0.80 -12.58
N GLU A 298 -45.88 0.39 -12.00
CA GLU A 298 -46.61 1.65 -12.26
C GLU A 298 -45.67 2.86 -12.16
N PRO A 299 -45.94 4.01 -12.82
CA PRO A 299 -45.18 5.24 -12.62
C PRO A 299 -45.33 5.68 -11.17
N GLN A 300 -44.35 5.35 -10.35
CA GLN A 300 -44.29 5.79 -8.96
C GLN A 300 -44.35 7.33 -8.94
N PRO A 301 -45.20 7.93 -8.08
CA PRO A 301 -45.15 9.35 -7.86
C PRO A 301 -43.71 9.75 -7.52
N VAL A 302 -43.25 10.82 -8.17
CA VAL A 302 -42.00 11.51 -7.85
C VAL A 302 -41.90 11.58 -6.33
N ALA A 303 -40.76 11.08 -5.80
CA ALA A 303 -40.35 11.03 -4.39
C ALA A 303 -41.39 11.54 -3.39
N ALA A 304 -41.85 10.66 -2.48
CA ALA A 304 -42.76 10.97 -1.37
C ALA A 304 -42.66 12.46 -0.97
N GLU A 305 -43.69 13.26 -1.29
CA GLU A 305 -43.63 14.73 -1.28
C GLU A 305 -42.84 15.25 -0.08
N GLY A 306 -41.69 15.88 -0.36
CA GLY A 306 -40.83 16.46 0.67
C GLY A 306 -39.80 15.53 1.31
N LYS A 307 -39.45 14.37 0.74
CA LYS A 307 -38.36 13.49 1.23
C LYS A 307 -37.32 13.12 0.15
N THR A 308 -36.05 13.16 0.54
CA THR A 308 -34.86 12.77 -0.22
C THR A 308 -34.34 11.43 0.28
N ARG A 309 -33.92 10.55 -0.64
CA ARG A 309 -33.13 9.36 -0.29
C ARG A 309 -31.65 9.73 -0.23
N LEU A 310 -31.09 9.79 0.97
CA LEU A 310 -29.68 10.10 1.23
C LEU A 310 -28.83 8.84 1.13
N LEU A 311 -27.92 8.78 0.15
CA LEU A 311 -27.02 7.65 -0.11
C LEU A 311 -25.66 7.93 0.52
N VAL A 312 -25.26 7.11 1.49
CA VAL A 312 -24.07 7.35 2.33
C VAL A 312 -22.96 6.37 1.95
N SER A 313 -21.80 6.93 1.63
CA SER A 313 -20.53 6.19 1.51
C SER A 313 -19.52 6.76 2.47
N ILE A 314 -18.79 5.89 3.17
CA ILE A 314 -17.66 6.28 4.02
C ILE A 314 -16.36 5.76 3.41
N GLN A 315 -15.39 6.63 3.18
CA GLN A 315 -14.05 6.29 2.68
C GLN A 315 -13.01 6.26 3.81
N GLY A 316 -12.19 5.23 3.86
CA GLY A 316 -11.01 5.17 4.71
C GLY A 316 -9.92 6.15 4.26
N ALA A 317 -8.82 6.21 5.01
CA ALA A 317 -7.69 7.09 4.72
C ALA A 317 -6.98 6.78 3.40
N ASP A 318 -7.16 5.56 2.88
CA ASP A 318 -6.69 5.09 1.58
C ASP A 318 -7.63 5.50 0.42
N GLY A 319 -8.67 6.29 0.70
CA GLY A 319 -9.68 6.70 -0.27
C GLY A 319 -10.67 5.59 -0.66
N LYS A 320 -10.51 4.39 -0.11
CA LYS A 320 -11.35 3.22 -0.39
C LYS A 320 -12.56 3.19 0.53
N ARG A 321 -13.67 2.66 0.05
CA ARG A 321 -14.90 2.50 0.84
C ARG A 321 -14.68 1.51 1.98
N ILE A 322 -15.17 1.86 3.16
CA ILE A 322 -15.11 1.02 4.36
C ILE A 322 -16.50 0.68 4.88
N VAL A 323 -16.61 -0.47 5.54
CA VAL A 323 -17.83 -0.91 6.23
C VAL A 323 -17.82 -0.34 7.65
N VAL A 324 -18.70 0.61 7.94
CA VAL A 324 -18.86 1.20 9.28
C VAL A 324 -20.34 1.39 9.63
N PRO A 325 -20.76 1.12 10.88
CA PRO A 325 -22.09 1.49 11.36
C PRO A 325 -22.35 3.00 11.27
N VAL A 326 -23.51 3.39 10.75
CA VAL A 326 -23.98 4.77 10.64
C VAL A 326 -25.42 4.87 11.14
N THR A 327 -25.71 5.93 11.88
CA THR A 327 -27.05 6.34 12.33
C THR A 327 -27.37 7.72 11.76
N ALA A 328 -28.52 7.89 11.12
CA ALA A 328 -29.00 9.21 10.68
C ALA A 328 -29.90 9.85 11.75
N ILE A 329 -29.67 11.12 12.05
CA ILE A 329 -30.35 11.89 13.10
C ILE A 329 -30.81 13.23 12.50
N ASP A 330 -32.06 13.63 12.75
CA ASP A 330 -32.58 14.95 12.33
C ASP A 330 -32.10 16.11 13.22
N ALA A 331 -32.52 17.34 12.90
CA ALA A 331 -32.12 18.55 13.62
C ALA A 331 -32.64 18.59 15.06
N GLU A 332 -33.74 17.90 15.34
CA GLU A 332 -34.37 17.78 16.66
C GLU A 332 -33.74 16.64 17.50
N GLY A 333 -32.74 15.93 16.96
CA GLY A 333 -32.03 14.85 17.64
C GLY A 333 -32.73 13.49 17.57
N LYS A 334 -33.79 13.35 16.77
CA LYS A 334 -34.51 12.09 16.58
C LYS A 334 -33.79 11.22 15.55
N LYS A 335 -33.60 9.96 15.91
CA LYS A 335 -33.00 8.93 15.04
C LYS A 335 -33.97 8.58 13.90
N LEU A 336 -33.51 8.78 12.67
CA LEU A 336 -34.24 8.47 11.44
C LEU A 336 -33.98 7.04 10.95
N GLY A 337 -32.82 6.46 11.28
CA GLY A 337 -32.48 5.07 10.94
C GLY A 337 -31.01 4.73 11.25
N SER A 338 -30.64 3.45 11.14
CA SER A 338 -29.23 3.01 11.24
C SER A 338 -28.93 1.78 10.39
N GLY A 339 -27.68 1.66 9.93
CA GLY A 339 -27.16 0.49 9.20
C GLY A 339 -25.67 0.64 8.95
N SER A 340 -25.02 -0.32 8.30
CA SER A 340 -23.59 -0.22 7.97
C SER A 340 -23.37 0.25 6.54
N THR A 341 -22.35 1.06 6.29
CA THR A 341 -21.88 1.38 4.93
C THR A 341 -21.26 0.16 4.25
N ARG A 342 -20.97 0.26 2.96
CA ARG A 342 -20.43 -0.84 2.16
C ARG A 342 -18.98 -0.56 1.78
N GLY A 343 -18.14 -1.59 1.82
CA GLY A 343 -16.72 -1.51 1.47
C GLY A 343 -16.45 -1.82 -0.01
N GLU A 344 -15.17 -1.84 -0.40
CA GLU A 344 -14.72 -2.07 -1.79
C GLU A 344 -15.11 -3.43 -2.40
N THR A 345 -15.49 -4.40 -1.56
CA THR A 345 -15.96 -5.71 -2.03
C THR A 345 -17.46 -5.74 -2.34
N ALA A 346 -18.17 -4.64 -2.12
CA ALA A 346 -19.55 -4.47 -2.55
C ALA A 346 -19.60 -3.72 -3.88
N ASP A 347 -20.69 -3.88 -4.63
CA ASP A 347 -20.88 -3.15 -5.88
C ASP A 347 -20.74 -1.62 -5.67
N ALA A 348 -20.17 -0.94 -6.67
CA ALA A 348 -19.94 0.50 -6.65
C ALA A 348 -21.24 1.33 -6.44
N ASN A 349 -22.41 0.75 -6.71
CA ASN A 349 -23.72 1.35 -6.52
C ASN A 349 -24.43 0.93 -5.21
N ASP A 350 -23.92 -0.04 -4.46
CA ASP A 350 -24.49 -0.47 -3.17
C ASP A 350 -24.16 0.53 -2.07
N PHE A 351 -25.07 1.45 -1.75
CA PHE A 351 -24.89 2.39 -0.63
C PHE A 351 -25.83 2.08 0.53
N LEU A 352 -25.40 2.44 1.74
CA LEU A 352 -26.35 2.59 2.84
C LEU A 352 -27.26 3.79 2.53
N SER A 353 -28.59 3.64 2.64
CA SER A 353 -29.53 4.72 2.33
C SER A 353 -30.47 5.04 3.49
N PHE A 354 -30.81 6.33 3.66
CA PHE A 354 -31.81 6.83 4.61
C PHE A 354 -32.84 7.69 3.89
N GLU A 355 -34.11 7.61 4.30
CA GLU A 355 -35.18 8.53 3.87
C GLU A 355 -35.20 9.76 4.80
N VAL A 356 -34.97 10.95 4.27
CA VAL A 356 -34.78 12.19 5.06
C VAL A 356 -35.59 13.36 4.48
N PRO A 357 -36.06 14.35 5.26
CA PRO A 357 -36.85 15.46 4.71
C PRO A 357 -36.06 16.35 3.73
N HIS A 358 -36.73 16.95 2.74
CA HIS A 358 -36.16 17.95 1.85
C HIS A 358 -35.67 19.18 2.61
N ASN A 359 -34.63 19.83 2.08
CA ASN A 359 -34.10 21.09 2.61
C ASN A 359 -33.74 21.03 4.10
N SER A 360 -33.42 19.83 4.59
CA SER A 360 -33.13 19.56 5.99
C SER A 360 -31.64 19.41 6.24
N THR A 361 -31.26 19.40 7.51
CA THR A 361 -29.90 19.11 7.95
C THR A 361 -29.90 17.80 8.71
N ILE A 362 -29.14 16.83 8.23
CA ILE A 362 -29.06 15.48 8.81
C ILE A 362 -27.68 15.27 9.40
N THR A 363 -27.62 14.81 10.64
CA THR A 363 -26.39 14.37 11.27
C THR A 363 -26.22 12.86 11.05
N LEU A 364 -25.12 12.48 10.41
CA LEU A 364 -24.69 11.09 10.26
C LEU A 364 -23.70 10.76 11.37
N GLU A 365 -24.13 9.92 12.29
CA GLU A 365 -23.34 9.41 13.39
C GLU A 365 -22.69 8.08 12.99
N ILE A 366 -21.37 8.05 12.87
CA ILE A 366 -20.57 6.91 12.44
C ILE A 366 -19.92 6.31 13.68
N THR A 367 -20.07 5.00 13.90
CA THR A 367 -19.38 4.30 15.00
C THR A 367 -18.24 3.45 14.44
N GLN A 368 -17.01 3.70 14.85
CA GLN A 368 -15.84 2.92 14.45
C GLN A 368 -14.94 2.70 15.67
N ASN A 369 -14.60 1.44 15.97
CA ASN A 369 -13.78 1.06 17.13
C ASN A 369 -14.28 1.61 18.47
N GLY A 370 -15.60 1.67 18.68
CA GLY A 370 -16.21 2.20 19.91
C GLY A 370 -16.23 3.73 20.01
N GLN A 371 -15.65 4.45 19.05
CA GLN A 371 -15.73 5.90 18.95
C GLN A 371 -16.85 6.32 18.00
N VAL A 372 -17.50 7.43 18.36
CA VAL A 372 -18.64 7.98 17.63
C VAL A 372 -18.21 9.28 16.95
N GLY A 373 -18.09 9.26 15.62
CA GLY A 373 -17.90 10.45 14.79
C GLY A 373 -19.24 10.99 14.29
N ARG A 374 -19.37 12.30 14.10
CA ARG A 374 -20.59 12.92 13.54
C ARG A 374 -20.24 13.81 12.36
N GLY A 375 -20.92 13.62 11.23
CA GLY A 375 -20.85 14.48 10.06
C GLY A 375 -22.21 15.11 9.78
N VAL A 376 -22.24 16.42 9.53
CA VAL A 376 -23.49 17.13 9.20
C VAL A 376 -23.62 17.23 7.68
N VAL A 377 -24.77 16.81 7.15
CA VAL A 377 -25.09 16.83 5.73
C VAL A 377 -26.31 17.72 5.51
N LYS A 378 -26.15 18.75 4.67
CA LYS A 378 -27.28 19.54 4.16
C LYS A 378 -27.93 18.77 3.02
N VAL A 379 -29.22 18.48 3.15
CA VAL A 379 -30.02 17.76 2.17
C VAL A 379 -30.79 18.77 1.34
N GLY A 380 -30.65 18.71 0.02
CA GLY A 380 -31.38 19.57 -0.91
C GLY A 380 -32.84 19.15 -1.09
N ALA A 381 -33.45 19.60 -2.20
CA ALA A 381 -34.79 19.20 -2.61
C ALA A 381 -34.78 18.09 -3.69
N ASP A 382 -33.60 17.55 -4.00
CA ASP A 382 -33.45 16.46 -4.97
C ASP A 382 -34.02 15.15 -4.42
N ALA A 383 -34.61 14.33 -5.28
CA ALA A 383 -35.18 13.04 -4.90
C ALA A 383 -34.14 12.07 -4.31
N GLU A 384 -32.88 12.19 -4.74
CA GLU A 384 -31.74 11.45 -4.17
C GLU A 384 -30.53 12.37 -4.03
N GLN A 385 -29.77 12.21 -2.96
CA GLN A 385 -28.50 12.91 -2.77
C GLN A 385 -27.44 11.92 -2.32
N LYS A 386 -26.33 11.84 -3.06
CA LYS A 386 -25.17 11.04 -2.66
C LYS A 386 -24.24 11.88 -1.81
N VAL A 387 -23.84 11.34 -0.66
CA VAL A 387 -22.82 11.91 0.20
C VAL A 387 -21.69 10.90 0.38
N ALA A 388 -20.50 11.28 -0.07
CA ALA A 388 -19.27 10.58 0.26
C ALA A 388 -18.60 11.37 1.38
N LEU A 389 -18.48 10.77 2.55
CA LEU A 389 -17.69 11.32 3.65
C LEU A 389 -16.43 10.47 3.75
N SER A 390 -15.28 11.08 3.98
CA SER A 390 -14.17 10.31 4.54
C SER A 390 -14.55 9.94 5.98
N ALA A 391 -14.11 8.79 6.48
CA ALA A 391 -14.00 8.50 7.89
C ALA A 391 -12.95 9.43 8.52
N GLN A 392 -13.18 10.73 8.40
CA GLN A 392 -12.75 11.69 9.36
C GLN A 392 -13.71 11.51 10.53
N VAL A 393 -13.44 10.49 11.36
CA VAL A 393 -13.61 10.67 12.80
C VAL A 393 -13.09 12.07 13.09
N PRO A 394 -13.85 12.93 13.79
CA PRO A 394 -13.52 14.35 13.93
C PRO A 394 -12.03 14.50 14.12
N LYS A 395 -11.45 15.35 13.26
CA LYS A 395 -10.10 15.88 13.38
C LYS A 395 -9.81 15.97 14.89
N PRO A 396 -8.77 15.29 15.41
CA PRO A 396 -8.22 15.75 16.68
C PRO A 396 -7.99 17.26 16.49
N ALA A 397 -8.26 18.06 17.50
CA ALA A 397 -8.05 19.49 17.44
C ALA A 397 -6.59 19.77 17.00
N GLY A 398 -6.33 20.00 15.71
CA GLY A 398 -4.96 19.87 15.18
C GLY A 398 -4.31 18.54 15.60
N PRO A 399 -2.99 18.39 15.58
CA PRO A 399 -2.40 17.59 16.62
C PRO A 399 -2.91 18.20 17.93
N ASP A 400 -3.34 17.37 18.88
CA ASP A 400 -3.09 17.77 20.24
C ASP A 400 -1.56 17.83 20.37
N LEU A 401 -0.99 18.99 20.01
CA LEU A 401 0.42 19.29 20.21
C LEU A 401 0.72 19.19 21.69
N SER A 402 -0.26 19.12 22.62
CA SER A 402 0.02 18.75 23.99
C SER A 402 0.61 17.35 24.10
N GLN A 403 0.25 16.36 23.26
CA GLN A 403 0.94 15.05 23.29
C GLN A 403 2.36 15.09 22.74
N LEU A 404 2.70 16.05 21.87
CA LEU A 404 4.08 16.34 21.45
C LEU A 404 4.82 17.23 22.47
N ALA A 405 4.12 18.16 23.11
CA ALA A 405 4.63 19.12 24.10
C ALA A 405 4.73 18.53 25.52
N THR A 406 4.07 17.40 25.79
CA THR A 406 4.26 16.58 27.00
C THR A 406 5.37 15.55 26.81
N ARG A 407 5.92 15.38 25.60
CA ARG A 407 7.05 14.47 25.40
C ARG A 407 8.24 15.07 26.13
N VAL A 408 8.81 14.29 27.04
CA VAL A 408 10.11 14.63 27.60
C VAL A 408 11.10 14.50 26.44
N PRO A 409 11.77 15.61 26.03
CA PRO A 409 12.76 15.55 24.98
C PRO A 409 13.85 14.57 25.39
N VAL A 410 14.37 13.86 24.41
CA VAL A 410 15.54 13.03 24.64
C VAL A 410 16.73 13.93 25.02
N ILE A 411 17.21 13.82 26.26
CA ILE A 411 18.33 14.63 26.76
C ILE A 411 19.61 14.19 26.04
N THR A 412 20.32 15.15 25.46
CA THR A 412 21.58 14.90 24.76
C THR A 412 22.70 15.79 25.27
N PRO A 413 23.90 15.23 25.52
CA PRO A 413 25.08 16.04 25.76
C PRO A 413 25.40 16.86 24.51
N LYS A 414 25.58 18.18 24.67
CA LYS A 414 26.07 19.03 23.57
C LYS A 414 27.55 18.78 23.37
N TYR A 415 27.92 18.15 22.26
CA TYR A 415 29.29 18.09 21.79
C TYR A 415 29.63 19.32 20.95
N ILE A 416 30.78 19.93 21.23
CA ILE A 416 31.35 21.02 20.43
C ILE A 416 32.66 20.51 19.86
N THR A 417 32.80 20.54 18.54
CA THR A 417 34.07 20.20 17.88
C THR A 417 35.18 21.10 18.43
N PRO A 418 36.25 20.52 19.01
CA PRO A 418 37.39 21.31 19.47
C PRO A 418 38.03 22.09 18.32
N VAL A 419 38.29 23.37 18.56
CA VAL A 419 39.06 24.21 17.64
C VAL A 419 40.48 24.31 18.17
N GLY A 420 41.44 23.73 17.44
CA GLY A 420 42.85 23.81 17.79
C GLY A 420 43.41 25.22 17.65
N LYS A 421 44.50 25.51 18.37
CA LYS A 421 45.26 26.75 18.16
C LYS A 421 45.86 26.77 16.74
N PRO A 422 46.03 27.94 16.12
CA PRO A 422 46.76 28.04 14.84
C PRO A 422 48.14 27.39 14.95
N ILE A 423 48.49 26.58 13.96
CA ILE A 423 49.80 25.94 13.84
C ILE A 423 50.73 26.77 12.93
N PRO A 424 52.07 26.65 13.06
CA PRO A 424 53.00 27.31 12.15
C PRO A 424 52.78 26.91 10.69
N ALA A 425 52.94 27.85 9.76
CA ALA A 425 52.71 27.62 8.32
C ALA A 425 53.61 26.52 7.73
N GLU A 426 54.83 26.38 8.24
CA GLU A 426 55.75 25.31 7.85
C GLU A 426 55.20 23.92 8.26
N LEU A 427 54.72 23.79 9.50
CA LEU A 427 54.11 22.56 9.99
C LEU A 427 52.83 22.23 9.19
N GLU A 428 51.99 23.22 8.89
CA GLU A 428 50.82 23.01 8.03
C GLU A 428 51.22 22.47 6.64
N THR A 429 52.30 23.00 6.06
CA THR A 429 52.81 22.55 4.76
C THR A 429 53.27 21.09 4.82
N GLN A 430 54.00 20.70 5.86
CA GLN A 430 54.44 19.32 6.08
C GLN A 430 53.25 18.36 6.26
N ILE A 431 52.26 18.74 7.07
CA ILE A 431 51.02 17.97 7.26
C ILE A 431 50.30 17.77 5.92
N ARG A 432 50.17 18.83 5.13
CA ARG A 432 49.50 18.78 3.82
C ARG A 432 50.24 17.84 2.85
N ALA A 433 51.56 17.87 2.83
CA ALA A 433 52.37 16.99 1.98
C ALA A 433 52.20 15.52 2.40
N ALA A 434 52.37 15.22 3.69
CA ALA A 434 52.27 13.86 4.22
C ALA A 434 50.85 13.27 4.07
N ALA A 435 49.81 14.05 4.31
CA ALA A 435 48.43 13.60 4.10
C ALA A 435 48.12 13.33 2.62
N LYS A 436 48.64 14.16 1.70
CA LYS A 436 48.48 13.94 0.25
C LYS A 436 49.16 12.65 -0.19
N GLU A 437 50.38 12.42 0.29
CA GLU A 437 51.11 11.19 0.04
C GLU A 437 50.32 9.97 0.56
N PHE A 438 49.91 9.99 1.83
CA PHE A 438 49.16 8.89 2.43
C PHE A 438 47.86 8.57 1.68
N PHE A 439 47.05 9.57 1.33
CA PHE A 439 45.78 9.34 0.65
C PHE A 439 45.95 8.91 -0.82
N ALA A 440 47.10 9.17 -1.44
CA ALA A 440 47.42 8.68 -2.79
C ALA A 440 47.81 7.20 -2.80
N LEU A 441 48.23 6.63 -1.67
CA LEU A 441 48.63 5.23 -1.57
C LEU A 441 47.42 4.28 -1.65
N PRO A 442 47.59 3.08 -2.24
CA PRO A 442 46.68 1.95 -2.09
C PRO A 442 46.49 1.53 -0.62
N ALA A 443 45.36 0.88 -0.31
CA ALA A 443 45.00 0.54 1.07
C ALA A 443 46.01 -0.41 1.76
N ASP A 444 46.60 -1.34 1.03
CA ASP A 444 47.61 -2.29 1.51
C ASP A 444 48.97 -1.63 1.75
N GLU A 445 49.29 -0.58 0.99
CA GLU A 445 50.50 0.22 1.17
C GLU A 445 50.38 1.20 2.35
N ARG A 446 49.18 1.76 2.59
CA ARG A 446 48.91 2.65 3.74
C ARG A 446 49.26 2.02 5.07
N ALA A 447 48.99 0.72 5.24
CA ALA A 447 49.30 -0.02 6.47
C ALA A 447 50.81 -0.09 6.78
N ARG A 448 51.67 0.11 5.77
CA ARG A 448 53.14 0.09 5.91
C ARG A 448 53.74 1.49 5.91
N TRP A 449 52.96 2.50 5.58
CA TRP A 449 53.43 3.88 5.50
C TRP A 449 53.82 4.40 6.89
N LYS A 450 54.92 5.17 6.94
CA LYS A 450 55.47 5.75 8.17
C LYS A 450 55.43 7.26 8.07
N ALA A 451 54.81 7.89 9.06
CA ALA A 451 54.80 9.32 9.18
C ALA A 451 56.18 9.86 9.56
N PRO A 452 56.55 11.07 9.14
CA PRO A 452 57.67 11.79 9.74
C PRO A 452 57.45 11.99 11.25
N GLU A 453 58.45 11.68 12.08
CA GLU A 453 58.37 11.74 13.56
C GLU A 453 57.92 13.11 14.10
N VAL A 454 58.26 14.18 13.37
CA VAL A 454 57.83 15.56 13.70
C VAL A 454 56.31 15.71 13.71
N LEU A 455 55.59 14.96 12.86
CA LEU A 455 54.13 15.02 12.80
C LEU A 455 53.48 14.30 13.98
N ASP A 456 54.02 13.14 14.36
CA ASP A 456 53.58 12.37 15.54
C ASP A 456 53.80 13.20 16.82
N SER A 457 54.97 13.82 16.94
CA SER A 457 55.29 14.75 18.05
C SER A 457 54.35 15.96 18.09
N ALA A 458 54.02 16.53 16.93
CA ALA A 458 53.14 17.69 16.85
C ALA A 458 51.68 17.38 17.23
N LEU A 459 51.21 16.15 17.01
CA LEU A 459 49.85 15.72 17.38
C LEU A 459 49.61 15.81 18.88
N ALA A 460 50.61 15.50 19.71
CA ALA A 460 50.47 15.52 21.17
C ALA A 460 50.01 16.89 21.72
N THR A 461 50.27 17.99 21.00
CA THR A 461 49.92 19.35 21.45
C THR A 461 48.99 20.12 20.49
N ASN A 462 48.83 19.67 19.24
CA ASN A 462 48.08 20.39 18.20
C ASN A 462 47.00 19.55 17.52
N GLU A 463 46.56 18.45 18.14
CA GLU A 463 45.75 17.43 17.49
C GLU A 463 44.52 17.95 16.73
N ALA A 464 43.73 18.83 17.35
CA ALA A 464 42.54 19.39 16.72
C ALA A 464 42.84 20.23 15.47
N ALA A 465 43.93 20.99 15.45
CA ALA A 465 44.36 21.77 14.29
C ALA A 465 44.89 20.86 13.18
N ILE A 466 45.71 19.87 13.53
CA ILE A 466 46.25 18.90 12.56
C ILE A 466 45.11 18.10 11.91
N ARG A 467 44.16 17.59 12.69
CA ARG A 467 42.95 16.91 12.19
C ARG A 467 42.17 17.76 11.20
N ALA A 468 42.03 19.06 11.46
CA ALA A 468 41.35 19.97 10.53
C ALA A 468 42.10 20.13 9.20
N VAL A 469 43.44 20.18 9.23
CA VAL A 469 44.27 20.24 8.02
C VAL A 469 44.20 18.92 7.25
N VAL A 470 44.38 17.78 7.91
CA VAL A 470 44.26 16.44 7.28
C VAL A 470 42.88 16.27 6.65
N TRP A 471 41.81 16.70 7.33
CA TRP A 471 40.46 16.71 6.78
C TRP A 471 40.34 17.56 5.51
N SER A 472 40.95 18.74 5.48
CA SER A 472 40.95 19.59 4.29
C SER A 472 41.65 18.92 3.09
N VAL A 473 42.70 18.12 3.35
CA VAL A 473 43.39 17.35 2.32
C VAL A 473 42.52 16.18 1.87
N TYR A 474 41.93 15.43 2.80
CA TYR A 474 41.03 14.32 2.47
C TYR A 474 39.86 14.79 1.58
N LYS A 475 39.27 15.96 1.88
CA LYS A 475 38.21 16.54 1.05
C LYS A 475 38.67 16.92 -0.36
N ALA A 476 39.94 17.24 -0.53
CA ALA A 476 40.53 17.60 -1.82
C ALA A 476 41.00 16.37 -2.62
N THR A 477 41.09 15.19 -1.99
CA THR A 477 41.41 13.94 -2.68
C THR A 477 40.28 13.52 -3.61
N GLU A 478 40.60 13.19 -4.86
CA GLU A 478 39.61 12.75 -5.84
C GLU A 478 39.00 11.39 -5.45
N GLN A 479 37.67 11.31 -5.45
CA GLN A 479 36.92 10.06 -5.32
C GLN A 479 35.92 9.98 -6.48
N PRO A 480 36.39 9.62 -7.69
CA PRO A 480 35.60 9.77 -8.92
C PRO A 480 34.29 8.98 -8.89
N ASP A 481 34.30 7.75 -8.35
CA ASP A 481 33.09 6.93 -8.25
C ASP A 481 32.05 7.55 -7.31
N LEU A 482 32.51 8.03 -6.14
CA LEU A 482 31.63 8.66 -5.17
C LEU A 482 31.07 10.00 -5.68
N LYS A 483 31.90 10.76 -6.40
CA LYS A 483 31.48 12.01 -7.06
C LYS A 483 30.45 11.73 -8.15
N LYS A 484 30.66 10.69 -8.96
CA LYS A 484 29.71 10.26 -10.00
C LYS A 484 28.36 9.85 -9.39
N ASP A 485 28.38 9.06 -8.31
CA ASP A 485 27.16 8.66 -7.62
C ASP A 485 26.44 9.87 -6.98
N PHE A 486 27.19 10.82 -6.39
CA PHE A 486 26.65 12.08 -5.89
C PHE A 486 25.95 12.90 -6.98
N GLU A 487 26.60 13.10 -8.13
CA GLU A 487 26.05 13.84 -9.27
C GLU A 487 24.82 13.15 -9.88
N ALA A 488 24.76 11.82 -9.80
CA ALA A 488 23.63 11.03 -10.28
C ALA A 488 22.47 10.92 -9.25
N ASN A 489 22.61 11.50 -8.05
CA ASN A 489 21.68 11.33 -6.93
C ASN A 489 21.38 9.87 -6.59
N VAL A 490 22.44 9.05 -6.53
CA VAL A 490 22.36 7.65 -6.10
C VAL A 490 23.36 7.37 -5.00
N ALA A 491 23.02 6.42 -4.13
CA ALA A 491 23.96 5.78 -3.21
C ALA A 491 24.22 4.35 -3.66
N ARG A 492 25.46 3.88 -3.52
CA ARG A 492 25.90 2.60 -4.04
C ARG A 492 26.77 1.84 -3.05
N ASN A 493 26.58 0.53 -3.03
CA ASN A 493 27.53 -0.42 -2.46
C ASN A 493 27.49 -1.74 -3.23
N GLY A 494 28.59 -2.09 -3.88
CA GLY A 494 28.63 -3.23 -4.81
C GLY A 494 27.58 -3.10 -5.92
N GLN A 495 26.74 -4.13 -6.06
CA GLN A 495 25.64 -4.17 -7.03
C GLN A 495 24.40 -3.36 -6.62
N TYR A 496 24.30 -2.95 -5.36
CA TYR A 496 23.10 -2.29 -4.85
C TYR A 496 23.15 -0.78 -5.11
N VAL A 497 22.07 -0.26 -5.71
CA VAL A 497 21.93 1.15 -6.09
C VAL A 497 20.64 1.69 -5.51
N SER A 498 20.74 2.81 -4.81
CA SER A 498 19.65 3.46 -4.11
C SER A 498 19.49 4.88 -4.65
N PRO A 499 18.52 5.13 -5.55
CA PRO A 499 18.18 6.48 -5.94
C PRO A 499 17.69 7.31 -4.76
N PHE A 500 17.97 8.61 -4.76
CA PHE A 500 17.37 9.53 -3.80
C PHE A 500 16.90 10.82 -4.46
N ALA A 501 15.85 11.41 -3.89
CA ALA A 501 15.45 12.77 -4.20
C ALA A 501 15.93 13.67 -3.07
N ILE A 502 16.55 14.80 -3.40
CA ILE A 502 17.10 15.73 -2.42
C ILE A 502 16.58 17.15 -2.66
N ARG A 503 16.27 17.86 -1.58
CA ARG A 503 15.89 19.28 -1.60
C ARG A 503 16.48 20.00 -0.40
N THR A 504 16.62 21.31 -0.51
CA THR A 504 17.20 22.17 0.54
C THR A 504 16.10 22.98 1.18
N VAL A 505 16.15 23.12 2.51
CA VAL A 505 15.17 23.84 3.33
C VAL A 505 15.91 24.86 4.20
N GLY A 506 15.38 26.08 4.29
CA GLY A 506 15.94 27.15 5.12
C GLY A 506 17.25 27.74 4.60
N GLU A 507 17.88 28.57 5.43
CA GLU A 507 19.15 29.24 5.11
C GLU A 507 20.37 28.40 5.50
N LYS A 508 21.42 28.47 4.68
CA LYS A 508 22.64 27.69 4.87
C LYS A 508 23.30 28.00 6.23
N PRO A 509 23.48 27.01 7.12
CA PRO A 509 24.20 27.23 8.37
C PRO A 509 25.70 27.44 8.14
N LYS A 510 26.35 28.13 9.09
CA LYS A 510 27.78 28.46 9.04
C LYS A 510 28.69 27.22 8.88
N ASN A 511 28.31 26.10 9.48
CA ASN A 511 29.12 24.88 9.55
C ASN A 511 28.72 23.84 8.49
N GLY A 512 27.84 24.18 7.55
CA GLY A 512 27.29 23.25 6.56
C GLY A 512 25.82 22.91 6.81
N TRP A 513 25.21 22.20 5.86
CA TRP A 513 23.83 21.78 5.93
C TRP A 513 23.64 20.61 6.90
N GLY A 514 22.56 20.59 7.67
CA GLY A 514 22.07 19.32 8.22
C GLY A 514 21.62 18.38 7.10
N LEU A 515 21.58 17.07 7.34
CA LEU A 515 21.10 16.07 6.38
C LEU A 515 20.06 15.17 7.04
N VAL A 516 18.83 15.15 6.50
CA VAL A 516 17.77 14.24 6.90
C VAL A 516 17.62 13.17 5.83
N ILE A 517 17.92 11.91 6.18
CA ILE A 517 17.73 10.74 5.33
C ILE A 517 16.38 10.11 5.69
N ALA A 518 15.40 10.22 4.82
CA ALA A 518 14.03 9.74 5.00
C ALA A 518 13.75 8.50 4.13
N MET A 519 13.37 7.39 4.75
CA MET A 519 13.13 6.09 4.09
C MET A 519 11.63 5.78 4.00
N HIS A 520 11.18 5.35 2.82
CA HIS A 520 9.76 5.10 2.51
C HIS A 520 9.24 3.73 2.95
N GLY A 521 7.91 3.55 2.91
CA GLY A 521 7.22 2.27 3.17
C GLY A 521 7.21 1.30 1.97
N GLY A 522 6.52 0.16 2.06
CA GLY A 522 6.25 -0.69 0.88
C GLY A 522 7.29 -1.74 0.51
N GLY A 523 8.06 -2.26 1.48
CA GLY A 523 8.91 -3.43 1.27
C GLY A 523 8.10 -4.69 0.89
N GLY A 524 8.67 -5.55 0.04
CA GLY A 524 8.04 -6.81 -0.38
C GLY A 524 6.81 -6.63 -1.27
N THR A 525 6.70 -5.48 -1.96
CA THR A 525 5.60 -5.16 -2.87
C THR A 525 6.07 -5.11 -4.32
N ALA A 526 5.14 -4.98 -5.27
CA ALA A 526 5.50 -4.75 -6.67
C ALA A 526 6.24 -3.40 -6.81
N LYS A 527 7.15 -3.32 -7.79
CA LYS A 527 8.00 -2.14 -8.00
C LYS A 527 7.21 -0.84 -8.10
N GLU A 528 6.08 -0.85 -8.80
CA GLU A 528 5.23 0.32 -9.01
C GLU A 528 4.65 0.84 -7.69
N VAL A 529 4.34 -0.06 -6.76
CA VAL A 529 3.86 0.27 -5.41
C VAL A 529 5.00 0.82 -4.56
N ASN A 530 6.17 0.17 -4.60
CA ASN A 530 7.35 0.62 -3.87
C ASN A 530 7.81 2.02 -4.31
N ASP A 531 7.87 2.24 -5.63
CA ASP A 531 8.20 3.54 -6.22
C ASP A 531 7.15 4.61 -5.85
N SER A 532 5.85 4.25 -5.83
CA SER A 532 4.80 5.17 -5.38
C SER A 532 4.94 5.57 -3.90
N GLN A 533 5.38 4.65 -3.03
CA GLN A 533 5.69 4.99 -1.63
C GLN A 533 6.89 5.95 -1.54
N TRP A 534 7.90 5.74 -2.38
CA TRP A 534 9.04 6.66 -2.46
C TRP A 534 8.62 8.06 -2.94
N GLU A 535 7.74 8.17 -3.93
CA GLU A 535 7.17 9.47 -4.35
C GLU A 535 6.48 10.19 -3.19
N GLY A 536 5.69 9.47 -2.38
CA GLY A 536 5.08 10.02 -1.16
C GLY A 536 6.12 10.53 -0.15
N MET A 537 7.19 9.77 0.05
CA MET A 537 8.25 10.13 1.00
C MET A 537 8.99 11.41 0.63
N LYS A 538 8.98 11.86 -0.63
CA LYS A 538 9.57 13.15 -1.03
C LYS A 538 8.94 14.36 -0.32
N THR A 539 7.69 14.21 0.14
CA THR A 539 6.89 15.29 0.76
C THR A 539 6.22 14.89 2.08
N HIS A 540 6.54 13.71 2.63
CA HIS A 540 5.90 13.17 3.84
C HIS A 540 6.15 14.05 5.06
N TYR A 541 7.41 14.25 5.45
CA TYR A 541 7.76 15.11 6.59
C TYR A 541 7.66 16.59 6.23
N ARG A 542 7.11 17.39 7.17
CA ARG A 542 6.93 18.82 7.00
C ARG A 542 8.28 19.53 7.03
N ASP A 543 8.36 20.63 6.28
CA ASP A 543 9.51 21.51 6.33
C ASP A 543 9.50 22.42 7.55
N HIS A 544 10.71 22.60 8.11
CA HIS A 544 10.95 23.42 9.29
C HIS A 544 12.12 24.39 9.07
N PRO A 545 11.99 25.35 8.14
CA PRO A 545 13.05 26.35 7.89
C PRO A 545 13.38 27.19 9.12
N GLU A 546 12.44 27.32 10.07
CA GLU A 546 12.62 28.01 11.34
C GLU A 546 13.62 27.33 12.30
N LEU A 547 13.95 26.05 12.08
CA LEU A 547 14.90 25.28 12.88
C LEU A 547 16.33 25.30 12.31
N GLY A 548 16.56 26.14 11.30
CA GLY A 548 17.83 26.27 10.57
C GLY A 548 17.90 25.42 9.31
N GLY A 549 18.90 25.66 8.48
CA GLY A 549 18.98 25.00 7.17
C GLY A 549 19.41 23.54 7.19
N TYR A 550 18.76 22.73 6.36
CA TYR A 550 19.08 21.33 6.14
C TYR A 550 18.73 20.86 4.72
N LYS A 551 19.29 19.71 4.34
CA LYS A 551 18.93 18.95 3.15
C LYS A 551 17.98 17.83 3.55
N TYR A 552 16.80 17.79 2.94
CA TYR A 552 15.87 16.69 3.04
C TYR A 552 16.11 15.71 1.89
N MET A 553 16.38 14.45 2.22
CA MET A 553 16.68 13.40 1.25
C MET A 553 15.72 12.23 1.41
N ALA A 554 14.84 12.00 0.42
CA ALA A 554 14.02 10.80 0.36
C ALA A 554 14.80 9.68 -0.35
N LEU A 555 15.25 8.69 0.40
CA LEU A 555 16.03 7.54 -0.09
C LEU A 555 15.09 6.42 -0.54
N ARG A 556 15.27 5.91 -1.77
CA ARG A 556 14.55 4.74 -2.27
C ARG A 556 15.25 3.45 -1.86
N ALA A 557 14.52 2.44 -1.39
CA ALA A 557 15.09 1.13 -1.12
C ALA A 557 15.87 0.61 -2.34
N PRO A 558 17.04 -0.04 -2.23
CA PRO A 558 17.79 -0.49 -3.41
C PRO A 558 17.07 -1.56 -4.25
N ASN A 559 16.08 -2.22 -3.68
CA ASN A 559 15.28 -3.27 -4.29
C ASN A 559 13.85 -3.23 -3.72
N ASP A 560 13.00 -4.13 -4.21
CA ASP A 560 11.59 -4.20 -3.85
C ASP A 560 11.30 -5.31 -2.81
N THR A 561 12.33 -5.91 -2.20
CA THR A 561 12.18 -7.01 -1.24
C THR A 561 11.76 -6.51 0.15
N TRP A 562 11.30 -7.43 0.99
CA TRP A 562 10.87 -7.10 2.35
C TRP A 562 12.00 -6.51 3.20
N ASN A 563 13.23 -6.97 3.03
CA ASN A 563 14.40 -6.49 3.77
C ASN A 563 15.18 -5.36 3.06
N GLY A 564 14.55 -4.67 2.09
CA GLY A 564 15.22 -3.65 1.26
C GLY A 564 16.02 -2.57 2.02
N PHE A 565 15.62 -2.21 3.25
CA PHE A 565 16.31 -1.23 4.10
C PHE A 565 17.07 -1.83 5.31
N TYR A 566 17.14 -3.15 5.46
CA TYR A 566 17.75 -3.79 6.63
C TYR A 566 18.41 -5.14 6.31
N ASP A 567 19.21 -5.14 5.24
CA ASP A 567 20.09 -6.24 4.85
C ASP A 567 21.55 -5.74 4.85
N ASP A 568 22.54 -6.64 4.82
CA ASP A 568 23.96 -6.36 5.05
C ASP A 568 24.54 -5.23 4.16
N TYR A 569 24.02 -5.07 2.94
CA TYR A 569 24.48 -4.04 2.03
C TYR A 569 24.11 -2.61 2.46
N VAL A 570 23.10 -2.43 3.31
CA VAL A 570 22.51 -1.11 3.58
C VAL A 570 23.44 -0.24 4.41
N TYR A 571 24.18 -0.83 5.36
CA TYR A 571 25.07 -0.12 6.26
C TYR A 571 26.24 0.57 5.52
N PRO A 572 27.02 -0.12 4.66
CA PRO A 572 28.04 0.53 3.83
C PRO A 572 27.43 1.44 2.76
N LEU A 573 26.24 1.15 2.23
CA LEU A 573 25.55 2.03 1.27
C LEU A 573 25.22 3.40 1.89
N VAL A 574 24.64 3.40 3.10
CA VAL A 574 24.34 4.64 3.83
C VAL A 574 25.62 5.36 4.26
N ALA A 575 26.67 4.63 4.65
CA ALA A 575 27.97 5.24 4.93
C ALA A 575 28.57 5.95 3.70
N ASN A 576 28.48 5.35 2.51
CA ASN A 576 28.90 5.97 1.25
C ASN A 576 28.04 7.20 0.92
N LEU A 577 26.72 7.13 1.11
CA LEU A 577 25.81 8.26 0.94
C LEU A 577 26.22 9.46 1.81
N ILE A 578 26.44 9.22 3.11
CA ILE A 578 26.85 10.28 4.04
C ILE A 578 28.21 10.87 3.60
N ARG A 579 29.18 10.01 3.25
CA ARG A 579 30.49 10.45 2.76
C ARG A 579 30.36 11.34 1.53
N ALA A 580 29.54 10.96 0.55
CA ALA A 580 29.31 11.75 -0.65
C ALA A 580 28.73 13.14 -0.33
N GLN A 581 27.73 13.20 0.56
CA GLN A 581 27.11 14.46 0.96
C GLN A 581 28.05 15.36 1.77
N VAL A 582 28.95 14.79 2.56
CA VAL A 582 29.95 15.55 3.31
C VAL A 582 31.03 16.12 2.39
N LEU A 583 31.48 15.33 1.40
CA LEU A 583 32.53 15.75 0.48
C LEU A 583 32.04 16.76 -0.56
N TYR A 584 30.83 16.56 -1.09
CA TYR A 584 30.33 17.32 -2.26
C TYR A 584 29.04 18.11 -1.98
N GLY A 585 28.33 17.79 -0.91
CA GLY A 585 27.07 18.45 -0.51
C GLY A 585 27.23 19.51 0.59
N ASP A 586 28.43 19.69 1.14
CA ASP A 586 28.71 20.58 2.28
C ASP A 586 27.82 20.29 3.50
N VAL A 587 27.65 19.00 3.80
CA VAL A 587 26.91 18.53 4.98
C VAL A 587 27.78 18.54 6.23
N ASP A 588 27.20 19.01 7.34
CA ASP A 588 27.77 18.93 8.67
C ASP A 588 27.66 17.50 9.21
N LEU A 589 28.81 16.87 9.46
CA LEU A 589 28.95 15.50 9.96
C LEU A 589 28.23 15.27 11.30
N ASN A 590 28.05 16.31 12.11
CA ASN A 590 27.39 16.20 13.40
C ASN A 590 25.89 16.51 13.35
N ARG A 591 25.34 16.80 12.16
CA ARG A 591 23.92 17.08 11.92
C ARG A 591 23.35 16.16 10.84
N VAL A 592 23.64 14.87 10.94
CA VAL A 592 23.08 13.83 10.09
C VAL A 592 22.02 13.06 10.86
N TYR A 593 20.84 12.92 10.27
CA TYR A 593 19.67 12.31 10.87
C TYR A 593 19.11 11.25 9.93
N ILE A 594 18.56 10.17 10.48
CA ILE A 594 17.90 9.13 9.68
C ILE A 594 16.52 8.81 10.26
N MET A 595 15.53 8.71 9.39
CA MET A 595 14.17 8.39 9.78
C MET A 595 13.44 7.57 8.72
N GLY A 596 12.36 6.91 9.10
CA GLY A 596 11.53 6.21 8.12
C GLY A 596 10.17 5.79 8.63
N TYR A 597 9.28 5.51 7.66
CA TYR A 597 7.90 5.09 7.90
C TYR A 597 7.67 3.66 7.42
N SER A 598 7.01 2.83 8.21
CA SER A 598 6.68 1.43 7.87
C SER A 598 7.95 0.62 7.53
N HIS A 599 8.13 0.19 6.28
CA HIS A 599 9.36 -0.45 5.81
C HIS A 599 10.62 0.37 6.11
N GLY A 600 10.58 1.69 5.88
CA GLY A 600 11.64 2.59 6.29
C GLY A 600 11.79 2.71 7.81
N GLY A 601 10.73 2.50 8.58
CA GLY A 601 10.78 2.40 10.03
C GLY A 601 11.57 1.17 10.51
N TYR A 602 11.40 0.01 9.85
CA TYR A 602 12.28 -1.15 10.07
C TYR A 602 13.73 -0.83 9.69
N GLY A 603 13.93 -0.09 8.59
CA GLY A 603 15.25 0.42 8.21
C GLY A 603 15.90 1.26 9.31
N ALA A 604 15.17 2.19 9.92
CA ALA A 604 15.67 3.00 11.03
C ALA A 604 16.02 2.14 12.27
N TYR A 605 15.20 1.13 12.58
CA TYR A 605 15.47 0.14 13.63
C TYR A 605 16.70 -0.75 13.36
N ALA A 606 17.08 -0.95 12.10
CA ALA A 606 18.25 -1.73 11.74
C ALA A 606 19.51 -0.85 11.63
N ILE A 607 19.46 0.20 10.82
CA ILE A 607 20.61 1.07 10.52
C ILE A 607 21.04 1.85 11.77
N GLY A 608 20.08 2.45 12.48
CA GLY A 608 20.36 3.31 13.63
C GLY A 608 21.21 2.63 14.70
N PRO A 609 20.81 1.47 15.23
CA PRO A 609 21.62 0.76 16.22
C PRO A 609 22.86 0.07 15.66
N LYS A 610 22.95 -0.17 14.35
CA LYS A 610 24.13 -0.81 13.74
C LYS A 610 25.29 0.17 13.57
N THR A 611 24.99 1.39 13.15
CA THR A 611 25.96 2.48 12.93
C THR A 611 25.56 3.77 13.68
N PRO A 612 25.29 3.68 14.99
CA PRO A 612 24.77 4.80 15.79
C PRO A 612 25.74 5.98 15.87
N ASP A 613 27.02 5.71 15.65
CA ASP A 613 28.10 6.67 15.55
C ASP A 613 28.00 7.59 14.32
N ARG A 614 27.09 7.33 13.37
CA ARG A 614 26.90 8.16 12.17
C ARG A 614 25.79 9.19 12.29
N PHE A 615 24.97 9.13 13.33
CA PHE A 615 23.74 9.90 13.42
C PHE A 615 23.70 10.76 14.68
N ALA A 616 23.16 11.97 14.55
CA ALA A 616 22.76 12.81 15.65
C ALA A 616 21.43 12.36 16.25
N PHE A 617 20.53 11.83 15.41
CA PHE A 617 19.21 11.35 15.83
C PHE A 617 18.65 10.31 14.85
N VAL A 618 17.94 9.31 15.40
CA VAL A 618 17.23 8.28 14.65
C VAL A 618 15.74 8.28 15.02
N HIS A 619 14.85 8.19 14.02
CA HIS A 619 13.41 8.03 14.26
C HIS A 619 12.78 6.91 13.44
N ALA A 620 11.95 6.07 14.06
CA ALA A 620 11.23 4.98 13.40
C ALA A 620 9.71 5.09 13.59
N SER A 621 8.97 5.38 12.52
CA SER A 621 7.50 5.37 12.55
C SER A 621 6.93 4.11 11.91
N ALA A 622 5.92 3.53 12.54
CA ALA A 622 5.19 2.35 12.06
C ALA A 622 6.08 1.13 11.69
N GLY A 623 7.28 1.06 12.26
CA GLY A 623 8.23 -0.06 12.14
C GLY A 623 8.43 -0.75 13.49
N ALA A 624 9.29 -1.77 13.52
CA ALA A 624 9.68 -2.42 14.76
C ALA A 624 11.09 -3.02 14.65
N VAL A 625 11.66 -3.45 15.78
CA VAL A 625 12.88 -4.25 15.79
C VAL A 625 12.71 -5.57 15.01
N THR A 626 13.79 -5.96 14.33
CA THR A 626 13.93 -7.25 13.67
C THR A 626 14.92 -8.10 14.46
N ASP A 627 14.47 -9.26 14.96
CA ASP A 627 15.29 -10.15 15.77
C ASP A 627 16.57 -10.57 15.03
N GLY A 628 17.72 -10.46 15.71
CA GLY A 628 19.03 -10.80 15.15
C GLY A 628 19.67 -9.71 14.29
N GLU A 629 18.90 -8.69 13.87
CA GLU A 629 19.38 -7.56 13.06
C GLU A 629 19.49 -6.28 13.88
N SER A 630 18.48 -5.98 14.71
CA SER A 630 18.43 -4.80 15.58
C SER A 630 18.95 -5.13 16.99
N SER A 631 19.75 -4.23 17.57
CA SER A 631 20.17 -4.30 18.98
C SER A 631 19.75 -3.05 19.75
N SER A 632 19.15 -3.19 20.92
CA SER A 632 18.90 -2.04 21.82
C SER A 632 20.16 -1.61 22.57
N LYS A 633 21.09 -2.53 22.82
CA LYS A 633 22.28 -2.31 23.64
C LYS A 633 23.24 -1.27 23.02
N THR A 634 23.27 -1.19 21.70
CA THR A 634 24.16 -0.28 20.96
C THR A 634 23.66 1.17 20.92
N LEU A 635 22.45 1.47 21.41
CA LEU A 635 21.87 2.81 21.45
C LEU A 635 22.23 3.62 22.70
N ARG A 636 23.25 3.21 23.47
CA ARG A 636 23.61 3.84 24.75
C ARG A 636 23.76 5.37 24.68
N ASN A 637 24.22 5.93 23.56
CA ASN A 637 24.51 7.36 23.43
C ASN A 637 23.77 8.07 22.30
N THR A 638 23.04 7.33 21.46
CA THR A 638 22.45 7.87 20.24
C THR A 638 20.95 8.06 20.42
N PRO A 639 20.44 9.29 20.29
CA PRO A 639 19.02 9.58 20.36
C PRO A 639 18.23 8.72 19.39
N PHE A 640 17.26 8.00 19.92
CA PHE A 640 16.40 7.12 19.14
C PHE A 640 14.97 7.30 19.60
N THR A 641 14.06 7.53 18.66
CA THR A 641 12.63 7.52 18.95
C THR A 641 11.92 6.55 18.03
N ALA A 642 10.85 5.95 18.53
CA ALA A 642 9.95 5.16 17.71
C ALA A 642 8.51 5.51 18.01
N MET A 643 7.67 5.40 16.99
CA MET A 643 6.24 5.64 17.07
C MET A 643 5.48 4.48 16.46
N VAL A 644 4.53 3.93 17.21
CA VAL A 644 3.67 2.83 16.75
C VAL A 644 2.22 3.09 17.17
N GLY A 645 1.27 2.77 16.30
CA GLY A 645 -0.14 2.86 16.63
C GLY A 645 -0.57 1.80 17.65
N GLU A 646 -1.43 2.15 18.60
CA GLU A 646 -2.05 1.20 19.55
C GLU A 646 -2.78 0.05 18.84
N PHE A 647 -3.23 0.27 17.60
CA PHE A 647 -3.91 -0.72 16.79
C PHE A 647 -3.07 -1.22 15.60
N ASP A 648 -1.77 -0.92 15.54
CA ASP A 648 -0.84 -1.49 14.55
C ASP A 648 -0.34 -2.87 15.01
N THR A 649 -1.21 -3.87 14.88
CA THR A 649 -0.93 -5.25 15.30
C THR A 649 -0.31 -6.11 14.19
N ALA A 650 -0.11 -5.56 12.99
CA ALA A 650 0.51 -6.30 11.90
C ALA A 650 1.99 -6.58 12.21
N TYR A 651 2.46 -7.79 11.89
CA TYR A 651 3.84 -8.23 12.15
C TYR A 651 4.30 -8.05 13.62
N ASP A 652 3.35 -8.05 14.56
CA ASP A 652 3.56 -7.84 15.99
C ASP A 652 4.25 -6.51 16.33
N ARG A 653 4.12 -5.47 15.49
CA ARG A 653 4.84 -4.21 15.67
C ARG A 653 4.63 -3.59 17.05
N LEU A 654 3.38 -3.49 17.50
CA LEU A 654 3.08 -2.97 18.84
C LEU A 654 3.81 -3.76 19.93
N ALA A 655 3.66 -5.09 19.93
CA ALA A 655 4.27 -5.95 20.94
C ALA A 655 5.81 -5.89 20.93
N ARG A 656 6.42 -5.83 19.74
CA ARG A 656 7.87 -5.69 19.57
C ARG A 656 8.39 -4.34 20.05
N ASN A 657 7.67 -3.25 19.76
CA ASN A 657 7.99 -1.91 20.26
C ASN A 657 7.87 -1.85 21.79
N GLN A 658 6.83 -2.45 22.37
CA GLN A 658 6.66 -2.54 23.83
C GLN A 658 7.79 -3.35 24.48
N LYS A 659 8.15 -4.51 23.91
CA LYS A 659 9.28 -5.32 24.39
C LYS A 659 10.60 -4.54 24.31
N PHE A 660 10.81 -3.81 23.22
CA PHE A 660 11.99 -2.96 23.05
C PHE A 660 12.04 -1.84 24.10
N ASP A 661 10.93 -1.16 24.37
CA ASP A 661 10.82 -0.14 25.42
C ASP A 661 11.14 -0.68 26.81
N VAL A 662 10.62 -1.87 27.16
CA VAL A 662 10.96 -2.55 28.42
C VAL A 662 12.46 -2.83 28.50
N GLY A 663 13.06 -3.41 27.45
CA GLY A 663 14.50 -3.69 27.42
C GLY A 663 15.35 -2.43 27.51
N ILE A 664 14.93 -1.32 26.90
CA ILE A 664 15.60 -0.01 27.03
C ILE A 664 15.53 0.49 28.48
N LYS A 665 14.37 0.37 29.15
CA LYS A 665 14.22 0.77 30.55
C LYS A 665 15.08 -0.06 31.48
N GLU A 666 15.19 -1.36 31.24
CA GLU A 666 16.08 -2.26 31.98
C GLU A 666 17.55 -1.90 31.79
N LEU A 667 17.99 -1.64 30.54
CA LEU A 667 19.36 -1.21 30.23
C LEU A 667 19.71 0.16 30.82
N ARG A 668 18.73 1.08 30.86
CA ARG A 668 18.88 2.43 31.40
C ARG A 668 18.92 2.44 32.94
N GLY A 669 18.09 1.64 33.59
CA GLY A 669 17.85 1.74 35.04
C GLY A 669 17.37 3.16 35.42
N ASP A 670 17.92 3.71 36.49
CA ASP A 670 17.58 5.05 36.99
C ASP A 670 18.40 6.19 36.35
N ARG A 671 19.32 5.86 35.43
CA ARG A 671 20.16 6.88 34.79
C ARG A 671 19.37 7.69 33.75
N THR A 672 19.65 8.98 33.68
CA THR A 672 19.01 9.89 32.70
C THR A 672 19.93 10.30 31.56
N ASP A 673 21.21 9.91 31.62
CA ASP A 673 22.28 10.32 30.72
C ASP A 673 22.70 9.24 29.71
N ILE A 674 22.11 8.04 29.79
CA ILE A 674 22.32 6.92 28.88
C ILE A 674 21.02 6.38 28.31
N PHE A 675 21.13 5.68 27.19
CA PHE A 675 20.02 5.19 26.38
C PHE A 675 18.99 6.30 26.14
N PRO A 676 19.35 7.37 25.42
CA PRO A 676 18.44 8.45 25.03
C PRO A 676 17.36 7.94 24.04
N VAL A 677 16.48 7.07 24.51
CA VAL A 677 15.57 6.26 23.68
C VAL A 677 14.13 6.39 24.16
N ARG A 678 13.18 6.62 23.24
CA ARG A 678 11.75 6.71 23.56
C ARG A 678 10.93 5.89 22.57
N VAL A 679 9.93 5.18 23.07
CA VAL A 679 8.94 4.48 22.25
C VAL A 679 7.56 5.02 22.59
N ASP A 680 6.91 5.64 21.60
CA ASP A 680 5.60 6.24 21.73
C ASP A 680 4.52 5.32 21.14
N VAL A 681 3.67 4.76 22.01
CA VAL A 681 2.46 4.05 21.60
C VAL A 681 1.33 5.08 21.44
N MET A 682 0.97 5.34 20.19
CA MET A 682 0.00 6.36 19.82
C MET A 682 -1.42 5.82 19.99
N LYS A 683 -2.10 6.25 21.05
CA LYS A 683 -3.47 5.83 21.40
C LYS A 683 -4.45 6.17 20.28
N GLY A 684 -5.27 5.20 19.90
CA GLY A 684 -6.26 5.36 18.83
C GLY A 684 -5.72 5.28 17.40
N PHE A 685 -4.40 5.19 17.20
CA PHE A 685 -3.80 5.12 15.87
C PHE A 685 -3.59 3.68 15.41
N GLN A 686 -3.75 3.44 14.10
CA GLN A 686 -3.38 2.19 13.43
C GLN A 686 -2.00 2.35 12.76
N HIS A 687 -1.71 1.56 11.72
CA HIS A 687 -0.45 1.64 10.97
C HIS A 687 -0.23 2.98 10.24
N GLY A 688 -1.29 3.58 9.69
CA GLY A 688 -1.25 4.81 8.90
C GLY A 688 -1.56 6.07 9.71
N ASN A 689 -1.15 7.24 9.19
CA ASN A 689 -1.42 8.56 9.77
C ASN A 689 -0.92 8.76 11.19
N LEU A 690 0.20 8.13 11.56
CA LEU A 690 0.89 8.50 12.78
C LEU A 690 1.23 10.01 12.73
N PRO A 691 1.17 10.73 13.87
CA PRO A 691 1.47 12.16 13.90
C PRO A 691 2.98 12.40 13.92
N ASP A 692 3.67 11.91 12.90
CA ASP A 692 5.15 11.94 12.76
C ASP A 692 5.64 13.01 11.79
N ARG A 693 4.74 13.68 11.06
CA ARG A 693 5.09 14.66 10.03
C ARG A 693 5.99 15.79 10.55
N ASP A 694 5.91 16.07 11.84
CA ASP A 694 6.64 17.16 12.52
C ASP A 694 7.78 16.64 13.41
N GLU A 695 8.15 15.37 13.31
CA GLU A 695 9.18 14.78 14.17
C GLU A 695 10.54 15.48 14.02
N LEU A 696 10.79 16.13 12.88
CA LEU A 696 11.97 16.96 12.66
C LEU A 696 12.17 18.07 13.70
N VAL A 697 11.11 18.50 14.39
CA VAL A 697 11.18 19.47 15.49
C VAL A 697 12.09 19.00 16.63
N GLU A 698 12.05 17.71 16.95
CA GLU A 698 12.91 17.14 17.99
C GLU A 698 14.29 16.76 17.46
N MET A 699 14.37 16.38 16.18
CA MET A 699 15.60 15.87 15.57
C MET A 699 16.60 16.99 15.23
N LEU A 700 16.18 18.02 14.49
CA LEU A 700 17.06 19.04 13.90
C LEU A 700 17.91 19.87 14.90
N PRO A 701 17.45 20.12 16.14
CA PRO A 701 18.27 20.82 17.14
C PRO A 701 19.43 19.98 17.72
N VAL A 702 19.43 18.67 17.50
CA VAL A 702 20.39 17.76 18.12
C VAL A 702 21.67 17.65 17.30
N SER A 703 22.81 17.60 18.00
CA SER A 703 24.13 17.37 17.42
C SER A 703 24.70 16.05 17.93
N ARG A 704 25.34 15.29 17.03
CA ARG A 704 26.01 14.03 17.34
C ARG A 704 27.18 14.23 18.32
N ASN A 705 27.32 13.32 19.28
CA ASN A 705 28.53 13.16 20.07
C ASN A 705 29.39 12.01 19.51
N PRO A 706 30.53 12.27 18.87
CA PRO A 706 31.40 11.26 18.26
C PRO A 706 32.31 10.54 19.27
N VAL A 707 32.44 11.07 20.49
CA VAL A 707 33.36 10.59 21.53
C VAL A 707 32.65 10.42 22.89
N PRO A 708 31.56 9.63 22.97
CA PRO A 708 30.92 9.36 24.26
C PRO A 708 31.88 8.62 25.20
N HIS A 709 31.74 8.81 26.51
CA HIS A 709 32.65 8.18 27.48
C HIS A 709 32.28 6.73 27.84
N GLU A 710 31.13 6.23 27.40
CA GLU A 710 30.67 4.88 27.71
C GLU A 710 30.05 4.27 26.46
N LEU A 711 30.41 3.04 26.13
CA LEU A 711 29.96 2.33 24.94
C LEU A 711 29.53 0.91 25.32
N THR A 712 28.51 0.42 24.62
CA THR A 712 28.18 -1.00 24.56
C THR A 712 28.02 -1.36 23.09
N TRP A 713 28.84 -2.28 22.59
CA TRP A 713 28.80 -2.74 21.21
C TRP A 713 28.43 -4.22 21.16
N GLU A 714 27.15 -4.52 20.97
CA GLU A 714 26.69 -5.86 20.61
C GLU A 714 26.88 -6.07 19.10
N GLN A 715 27.75 -7.01 18.74
CA GLN A 715 28.05 -7.34 17.36
C GLN A 715 26.99 -8.30 16.82
N THR A 716 26.36 -7.90 15.71
CA THR A 716 25.25 -8.65 15.09
C THR A 716 25.63 -9.30 13.76
N ASP A 717 26.72 -8.89 13.11
CA ASP A 717 27.23 -9.47 11.86
C ASP A 717 28.74 -9.21 11.65
N GLY A 718 29.22 -9.47 10.42
CA GLY A 718 30.60 -9.22 9.98
C GLY A 718 30.80 -7.92 9.19
N VAL A 719 29.76 -7.08 9.05
CA VAL A 719 29.72 -5.93 8.12
C VAL A 719 30.29 -4.69 8.77
N VAL A 720 29.79 -4.32 9.96
CA VAL A 720 30.23 -3.11 10.66
C VAL A 720 31.44 -3.43 11.52
N ARG A 721 32.58 -2.82 11.17
CA ARG A 721 33.88 -3.06 11.83
C ARG A 721 34.35 -1.91 12.73
N ASP A 722 33.62 -0.81 12.71
CA ASP A 722 33.94 0.43 13.41
C ASP A 722 32.71 0.88 14.21
N PHE A 723 32.91 1.23 15.47
CA PHE A 723 31.83 1.64 16.36
C PHE A 723 32.33 2.71 17.32
N PHE A 724 32.07 3.99 17.03
CA PHE A 724 32.67 5.11 17.77
C PHE A 724 34.19 4.93 17.90
N TRP A 725 34.75 4.92 19.11
CA TRP A 725 36.16 4.68 19.38
C TRP A 725 36.54 3.21 19.57
N LEU A 726 35.68 2.27 19.14
CA LEU A 726 35.99 0.84 19.05
C LEU A 726 36.18 0.40 17.60
N GLN A 727 37.03 -0.60 17.41
CA GLN A 727 37.24 -1.28 16.15
C GLN A 727 37.33 -2.79 16.37
N SER A 728 36.81 -3.56 15.42
CA SER A 728 36.94 -5.02 15.36
C SER A 728 37.12 -5.42 13.91
N GLU A 729 38.22 -6.07 13.55
CA GLU A 729 38.43 -6.54 12.17
C GLU A 729 37.64 -7.82 11.85
N ALA A 730 37.29 -8.58 12.89
CA ALA A 730 36.45 -9.78 12.79
C ALA A 730 35.22 -9.69 13.70
N PRO A 731 34.28 -8.75 13.47
CA PRO A 731 33.05 -8.68 14.26
C PRO A 731 32.17 -9.91 13.97
N GLY A 732 31.32 -10.31 14.92
CA GLY A 732 30.43 -11.45 14.70
C GLY A 732 29.36 -11.62 15.76
N LYS A 733 28.33 -12.41 15.44
CA LYS A 733 27.19 -12.68 16.31
C LYS A 733 27.61 -13.20 17.69
N LYS A 734 26.84 -12.85 18.72
CA LYS A 734 27.03 -13.27 20.13
C LYS A 734 28.35 -12.77 20.74
N ARG A 735 28.85 -11.65 20.25
CA ARG A 735 30.02 -10.96 20.80
C ARG A 735 29.62 -9.57 21.25
N GLU A 736 30.18 -9.12 22.36
CA GLU A 736 29.88 -7.83 22.94
C GLU A 736 31.15 -7.19 23.51
N ILE A 737 31.24 -5.87 23.37
CA ILE A 737 32.31 -5.05 23.96
C ILE A 737 31.65 -3.91 24.75
N ASP A 738 31.79 -3.92 26.07
CA ASP A 738 31.50 -2.77 26.92
C ASP A 738 32.78 -2.00 27.17
N ALA A 739 32.75 -0.69 26.99
CA ALA A 739 33.93 0.14 27.16
C ALA A 739 33.59 1.47 27.83
N THR A 740 34.44 1.91 28.77
CA THR A 740 34.32 3.20 29.45
C THR A 740 35.63 3.94 29.43
N VAL A 741 35.57 5.27 29.34
CA VAL A 741 36.68 6.19 29.55
C VAL A 741 36.34 7.12 30.71
N LYS A 742 37.15 7.08 31.77
CA LYS A 742 36.97 7.93 32.94
C LYS A 742 38.32 8.13 33.63
N ASP A 743 38.60 9.36 34.08
CA ASP A 743 39.79 9.68 34.89
C ASP A 743 41.12 9.18 34.26
N ASN A 744 41.29 9.37 32.94
CA ASN A 744 42.43 8.87 32.15
C ASN A 744 42.61 7.33 32.18
N ALA A 745 41.53 6.59 32.43
CA ALA A 745 41.47 5.14 32.39
C ALA A 745 40.42 4.66 31.38
N VAL A 746 40.78 3.67 30.58
CA VAL A 746 39.90 2.97 29.64
C VAL A 746 39.64 1.56 30.19
N THR A 747 38.40 1.25 30.54
CA THR A 747 38.01 -0.09 30.98
C THR A 747 37.18 -0.77 29.90
N VAL A 748 37.57 -1.98 29.52
CA VAL A 748 36.93 -2.78 28.48
C VAL A 748 36.61 -4.17 29.01
N THR A 749 35.36 -4.59 28.80
CA THR A 749 34.90 -5.95 29.07
C THR A 749 34.41 -6.57 27.77
N THR A 750 34.86 -7.78 27.46
CA THR A 750 34.45 -8.51 26.25
C THR A 750 33.67 -9.76 26.63
N THR A 751 32.57 -10.00 25.90
CA THR A 751 31.74 -11.21 26.04
C THR A 751 31.64 -11.91 24.70
N GLY A 752 31.66 -13.25 24.71
CA GLY A 752 31.85 -14.04 23.48
C GLY A 752 33.29 -13.91 22.98
N GLU A 753 33.74 -14.84 22.14
CA GLU A 753 35.12 -14.82 21.62
C GLU A 753 35.39 -13.63 20.67
N VAL A 754 35.50 -12.42 21.22
CA VAL A 754 35.94 -11.21 20.52
C VAL A 754 37.39 -11.44 20.07
N LYS A 755 37.69 -11.18 18.79
CA LYS A 755 39.01 -11.33 18.17
C LYS A 755 39.35 -10.06 17.43
N GLU A 756 40.64 -9.71 17.37
CA GLU A 756 41.15 -8.61 16.54
C GLU A 756 40.45 -7.26 16.79
N ALA A 757 40.19 -6.97 18.07
CA ALA A 757 39.55 -5.73 18.50
C ALA A 757 40.57 -4.72 19.04
N ALA A 758 40.27 -3.44 18.89
CA ALA A 758 41.10 -2.33 19.34
C ALA A 758 40.25 -1.18 19.88
N VAL A 759 40.85 -0.40 20.80
CA VAL A 759 40.35 0.94 21.16
C VAL A 759 41.10 1.99 20.37
N LEU A 760 40.37 3.01 19.92
CA LEU A 760 40.86 4.15 19.16
C LEU A 760 40.75 5.40 20.02
N LEU A 761 41.86 6.01 20.41
CA LEU A 761 41.84 7.10 21.38
C LEU A 761 42.35 8.40 20.76
N ASP A 762 41.92 9.51 21.36
CA ASP A 762 42.54 10.80 21.12
C ASP A 762 42.47 11.74 22.33
N SER A 763 43.00 12.96 22.18
CA SER A 763 43.01 14.00 23.24
C SER A 763 41.62 14.43 23.72
N ARG A 764 40.52 14.05 23.04
CA ARG A 764 39.15 14.30 23.51
C ARG A 764 38.71 13.28 24.55
N LEU A 765 39.34 12.12 24.60
CA LEU A 765 39.02 11.02 25.51
C LEU A 765 40.07 10.89 26.63
N VAL A 766 41.35 11.12 26.34
CA VAL A 766 42.47 10.89 27.26
C VAL A 766 43.49 12.03 27.24
N ASP A 767 44.24 12.17 28.33
CA ASP A 767 45.33 13.12 28.51
C ASP A 767 46.67 12.42 28.27
N TYR A 768 47.29 12.66 27.11
CA TYR A 768 48.58 12.06 26.73
C TYR A 768 49.75 12.44 27.65
N SER A 769 49.62 13.53 28.43
CA SER A 769 50.70 13.96 29.32
C SER A 769 50.87 13.05 30.55
N LYS A 770 49.98 12.06 30.71
CA LYS A 770 49.95 11.13 31.82
C LYS A 770 49.77 9.70 31.29
N PRO A 771 50.33 8.69 31.98
CA PRO A 771 50.04 7.30 31.66
C PRO A 771 48.53 7.04 31.65
N VAL A 772 48.04 6.39 30.60
CA VAL A 772 46.65 5.95 30.48
C VAL A 772 46.54 4.54 31.03
N THR A 773 45.56 4.31 31.91
CA THR A 773 45.30 2.96 32.42
C THR A 773 44.37 2.23 31.47
N LEU A 774 44.80 1.11 30.87
CA LEU A 774 43.93 0.22 30.10
C LEU A 774 43.60 -1.02 30.93
N ASN A 775 42.33 -1.23 31.25
CA ASN A 775 41.85 -2.42 31.95
C ASN A 775 41.02 -3.27 30.99
N VAL A 776 41.52 -4.45 30.60
CA VAL A 776 40.79 -5.38 29.73
C VAL A 776 40.43 -6.63 30.52
N ASN A 777 39.13 -6.92 30.68
CA ASN A 777 38.63 -8.09 31.40
C ASN A 777 39.24 -8.25 32.81
N GLY A 778 39.40 -7.13 33.52
CA GLY A 778 39.97 -7.08 34.87
C GLY A 778 41.50 -7.02 34.94
N LYS A 779 42.20 -7.05 33.80
CA LYS A 779 43.67 -6.92 33.73
C LYS A 779 44.06 -5.50 33.36
N ALA A 780 44.60 -4.77 34.33
CA ALA A 780 45.08 -3.41 34.14
C ALA A 780 46.53 -3.36 33.65
N SER A 781 46.81 -2.45 32.72
CA SER A 781 48.15 -2.02 32.30
C SER A 781 48.20 -0.49 32.25
N ALA A 782 49.39 0.07 32.50
CA ALA A 782 49.66 1.49 32.26
C ALA A 782 50.35 1.63 30.90
N LEU A 783 49.89 2.58 30.08
CA LEU A 783 50.38 2.82 28.73
C LEU A 783 50.75 4.29 28.57
N ASP A 784 51.97 4.53 28.10
CA ASP A 784 52.37 5.85 27.59
C ASP A 784 51.92 5.93 26.12
N LEU A 785 50.94 6.77 25.85
CA LEU A 785 50.32 6.85 24.53
C LEU A 785 51.03 7.89 23.65
N GLU A 786 51.52 7.43 22.50
CA GLU A 786 52.06 8.30 21.46
C GLU A 786 51.05 8.42 20.30
N PRO A 787 50.52 9.63 20.02
CA PRO A 787 49.62 9.83 18.89
C PRO A 787 50.37 9.67 17.56
N SER A 788 49.72 9.02 16.61
CA SER A 788 50.27 8.68 15.30
C SER A 788 49.49 9.34 14.17
N PHE A 789 50.21 10.07 13.31
CA PHE A 789 49.69 10.71 12.12
C PHE A 789 49.21 9.69 11.09
N ALA A 790 49.91 8.56 10.95
CA ALA A 790 49.46 7.46 10.12
C ALA A 790 48.10 6.91 10.60
N THR A 791 47.93 6.73 11.91
CA THR A 791 46.66 6.27 12.50
C THR A 791 45.53 7.30 12.30
N LEU A 792 45.81 8.59 12.46
CA LEU A 792 44.86 9.66 12.18
C LEU A 792 44.38 9.63 10.72
N CYS A 793 45.31 9.51 9.77
CA CYS A 793 44.98 9.45 8.35
C CYS A 793 44.25 8.15 7.98
N ASP A 794 44.63 7.00 8.54
CA ASP A 794 43.99 5.71 8.29
C ASP A 794 42.53 5.71 8.77
N THR A 795 42.30 6.07 10.04
CA THR A 795 40.95 6.14 10.60
C THR A 795 40.08 7.16 9.86
N MET A 796 40.65 8.28 9.41
CA MET A 796 39.97 9.25 8.55
C MET A 796 39.61 8.68 7.19
N ALA A 797 40.54 8.01 6.49
CA ALA A 797 40.30 7.42 5.18
C ALA A 797 39.21 6.36 5.23
N ARG A 798 39.29 5.50 6.26
CA ARG A 798 38.37 4.40 6.48
C ARG A 798 36.95 4.89 6.74
N ARG A 799 36.79 5.95 7.53
CA ARG A 799 35.47 6.41 8.00
C ARG A 799 34.90 7.57 7.19
N GLY A 800 35.74 8.39 6.55
CA GLY A 800 35.33 9.59 5.81
C GLY A 800 34.72 10.65 6.70
N ASP A 801 35.16 10.71 7.95
CA ASP A 801 34.58 11.53 9.01
C ASP A 801 35.71 12.01 9.93
N ARG A 802 35.95 13.32 9.95
CA ARG A 802 37.01 13.89 10.79
C ARG A 802 36.77 13.68 12.28
N GLU A 803 35.52 13.64 12.72
CA GLU A 803 35.19 13.54 14.14
C GLU A 803 35.37 12.13 14.67
N LEU A 804 35.38 11.13 13.77
CA LEU A 804 35.68 9.73 14.07
C LEU A 804 37.10 9.32 13.65
N ALA A 805 37.98 10.32 13.37
CA ALA A 805 39.39 10.11 13.10
C ALA A 805 40.20 10.27 14.39
N PHE A 806 40.88 9.18 14.78
CA PHE A 806 41.61 9.03 16.03
C PHE A 806 43.10 8.85 15.75
N SER A 807 43.96 9.35 16.63
CA SER A 807 45.42 9.29 16.44
C SER A 807 46.09 8.12 17.16
N VAL A 808 45.41 7.44 18.08
CA VAL A 808 45.95 6.30 18.82
C VAL A 808 45.11 5.06 18.55
N ARG A 809 45.76 3.91 18.34
CA ARG A 809 45.12 2.60 18.20
C ARG A 809 45.80 1.59 19.11
N ILE A 810 45.04 1.00 20.02
CA ILE A 810 45.55 0.02 21.00
C ILE A 810 44.80 -1.29 20.82
N PRO A 811 45.46 -2.38 20.39
CA PRO A 811 44.87 -3.72 20.36
C PRO A 811 44.44 -4.15 21.77
N LEU A 812 43.24 -4.72 21.90
CA LEU A 812 42.72 -5.26 23.16
C LEU A 812 43.29 -6.64 23.50
N MET A 813 43.83 -7.33 22.50
CA MET A 813 44.49 -8.62 22.62
C MET A 813 45.86 -8.53 21.93
N PRO A 814 46.91 -9.15 22.50
CA PRO A 814 48.22 -9.22 21.89
C PRO A 814 48.23 -9.97 20.56
#